data_AF-A0A843H4N7-F1
#
_entry.id   AF-A0A843H4N7-F1
#
_cell.length_a   1.000
_cell.length_b   1.000
_cell.length_c   1.000
_cell.angle_alpha   90.00
_cell.angle_beta   90.00
_cell.angle_gamma   90.00
#
_symmetry.space_group_name_H-M   'P 1'
#
loop_
_entity.id
_entity.type
_entity.pdbx_description
1 polymer ?
#
loop_
_entity_poly.entity_id
_entity_poly.type
_entity_poly.pdbx_seq_one_letter_code
_entity_poly.pdbx_strand_id
1 'polypeptide(L)'
;MKNKEDGRNSVYILGVEAKDLYAAKRLYHPVIENDIVQGYVNQNLKRWKNTLDYSLDLIKLREVAYQHYRNRSSFFYDKDLDKEFTQRVINVDFDLAYKEWNKHGDIYILDGYGMADIKEVGKFGDRTFYKDGICIGVKVGDITESDNEIVWVDVPRYFDYDVENRKIKLAKTIPTLMSRSDIRYDLYEKGFVCNGIKYVRYKRSSGSSRVGKCLFIDEALYPAMHKWELCGLKIKEGDKIDLAAFEAYISLPSSSCIDTLEIRPENILVIDDYESEFEDDVVAVYGEGEDFVAKEERVKIKNSIWDGQSLLDISMYNAHYTDRTMLLLRNRFFKSACFKARIQDWFRDNGITEVSQLKGYTRATCIEDIKLITTPSSIKYVKFGTIDQWLDNLYTTFGIVKYEKPTKYLDGRMVQCHYQLLNTLQLSRDDVQALLQPNFDYLNLIRKDPAVMRYHLKYPYSLADNDDPCLTRDEIVMKVMGMNSKFVETKLYNEFRRKLIESMLKEYRKGHIWINGNYETLIGNGIEMLQAAIGQFNGESVLGVGNVHTKRFEYNMRLLGTRSPHINSGDVLLVNNVDNDLLKKYFVSSKEVVHINSINENILQRLQGADFDSDSILLTDNKILIGAAEKNYRRFKVPTSFIKAKKIQWVYNAESKAKLDINTSVNLIGQIVNLSQYLNSIMWENIYHEIKSGVDIDTAFKNQSELYDNICILSAASGSEIDKAKKMFDVNTSKLLDVLKDKYGVYTEINGKQRFTKPLFFKNITLGNGYSLNPNQHYRQFETSMDYLQKAINKFRADKIEVKNLPFCEIIKPMDIDFNKVSTKKYKMIYRTIDAIKTMREKIQSLYVDYKEKSKEEKAAIANEVNNIRQKQVETINNKSFSDLEIYMLLREIDKDKNAGYARTIFDTLFATGNQTLYEMIKDTSLDIYKITKKTNENSVNLFEYTYFKQKIG
;
A
#
# COMPACT_ATOMS: atom_id res chain seq x y z
N MET A 1 -10.60 -0.29 19.41
CA MET A 1 -11.26 0.62 20.39
C MET A 1 -10.29 1.26 21.40
N LYS A 2 -9.12 0.68 21.73
CA LYS A 2 -8.16 1.26 22.70
C LYS A 2 -7.45 2.59 22.31
N ASN A 3 -7.51 3.05 21.06
CA ASN A 3 -6.80 4.28 20.63
C ASN A 3 -7.61 5.58 20.82
N LYS A 4 -8.90 5.50 21.21
CA LYS A 4 -9.75 6.70 21.26
C LYS A 4 -9.46 7.65 22.43
N GLU A 5 -8.85 7.17 23.51
CA GLU A 5 -8.66 7.95 24.74
C GLU A 5 -7.36 8.78 24.78
N ASP A 6 -6.40 8.53 23.89
CA ASP A 6 -5.03 9.09 24.04
C ASP A 6 -4.71 10.25 23.07
N GLY A 7 -5.69 10.78 22.32
CA GLY A 7 -5.48 11.89 21.37
C GLY A 7 -4.62 11.55 20.13
N ARG A 8 -4.25 10.28 19.94
CA ARG A 8 -3.37 9.77 18.86
C ARG A 8 -4.12 9.36 17.59
N ASN A 9 -5.21 10.06 17.27
CA ASN A 9 -6.02 9.76 16.09
C ASN A 9 -5.59 10.62 14.89
N SER A 10 -5.77 10.07 13.70
CA SER A 10 -5.68 10.86 12.48
C SER A 10 -6.86 11.82 12.37
N VAL A 11 -6.62 12.97 11.73
CA VAL A 11 -7.62 14.02 11.53
C VAL A 11 -7.97 14.10 10.06
N TYR A 12 -9.25 14.08 9.75
CA TYR A 12 -9.74 14.15 8.38
C TYR A 12 -9.64 15.58 7.82
N ILE A 13 -9.16 15.68 6.59
CA ILE A 13 -8.98 16.93 5.85
C ILE A 13 -9.66 16.84 4.48
N LEU A 14 -9.95 17.99 3.91
CA LEU A 14 -10.49 18.07 2.56
C LEU A 14 -9.43 17.60 1.54
N GLY A 15 -9.83 16.67 0.68
CA GLY A 15 -9.11 16.34 -0.56
C GLY A 15 -9.81 17.02 -1.73
N VAL A 16 -9.05 17.75 -2.55
CA VAL A 16 -9.61 18.53 -3.67
C VAL A 16 -8.69 18.47 -4.88
N GLU A 17 -9.28 18.48 -6.07
CA GLU A 17 -8.54 18.56 -7.32
C GLU A 17 -8.12 20.01 -7.60
N ALA A 18 -6.86 20.23 -7.97
CA ALA A 18 -6.30 21.54 -8.27
C ALA A 18 -7.09 22.29 -9.36
N LYS A 19 -7.59 21.55 -10.36
CA LYS A 19 -8.50 22.06 -11.39
C LYS A 19 -9.73 22.75 -10.80
N ASP A 20 -10.33 22.19 -9.76
CA ASP A 20 -11.56 22.74 -9.16
C ASP A 20 -11.28 23.99 -8.33
N LEU A 21 -10.12 24.04 -7.66
CA LEU A 21 -9.65 25.25 -6.98
C LEU A 21 -9.36 26.38 -7.97
N TYR A 22 -8.71 26.06 -9.09
CA TYR A 22 -8.46 27.02 -10.16
C TYR A 22 -9.77 27.52 -10.79
N ALA A 23 -10.73 26.61 -11.04
CA ALA A 23 -12.05 26.97 -11.55
C ALA A 23 -12.76 27.97 -10.64
N ALA A 24 -12.73 27.74 -9.32
CA ALA A 24 -13.37 28.63 -8.35
C ALA A 24 -12.80 30.04 -8.34
N LYS A 25 -11.50 30.23 -8.67
CA LYS A 25 -10.86 31.54 -8.80
C LYS A 25 -11.32 32.34 -10.03
N ARG A 26 -11.93 31.68 -11.01
CA ARG A 26 -12.29 32.27 -12.32
C ARG A 26 -13.78 32.50 -12.53
N LEU A 27 -14.61 32.18 -11.54
CA LEU A 27 -16.06 32.34 -11.65
C LEU A 27 -16.42 33.81 -11.90
N TYR A 28 -17.26 34.07 -12.90
CA TYR A 28 -17.85 35.39 -13.14
C TYR A 28 -18.75 35.81 -11.96
N HIS A 29 -19.41 34.83 -11.34
CA HIS A 29 -20.25 35.00 -10.15
C HIS A 29 -19.62 34.23 -8.98
N PRO A 30 -18.62 34.79 -8.28
CA PRO A 30 -18.01 34.12 -7.13
C PRO A 30 -19.01 33.99 -5.98
N VAL A 31 -18.89 32.91 -5.20
CA VAL A 31 -19.70 32.73 -3.99
C VAL A 31 -19.20 33.69 -2.91
N ILE A 32 -20.08 34.56 -2.43
CA ILE A 32 -19.81 35.54 -1.38
C ILE A 32 -20.74 35.26 -0.20
N GLU A 33 -20.18 35.13 1.00
CA GLU A 33 -20.93 35.04 2.25
C GLU A 33 -20.31 35.99 3.27
N ASN A 34 -21.12 36.80 3.94
CA ASN A 34 -20.67 37.82 4.90
C ASN A 34 -19.55 38.74 4.34
N ASP A 35 -19.73 39.22 3.11
CA ASP A 35 -18.75 40.05 2.37
C ASP A 35 -17.37 39.39 2.15
N ILE A 36 -17.27 38.07 2.35
CA ILE A 36 -16.06 37.29 2.14
C ILE A 36 -16.26 36.36 0.95
N VAL A 37 -15.35 36.46 -0.03
CA VAL A 37 -15.28 35.52 -1.15
C VAL A 37 -14.95 34.13 -0.60
N GLN A 38 -15.84 33.18 -0.82
CA GLN A 38 -15.71 31.83 -0.29
C GLN A 38 -14.76 30.95 -1.11
N GLY A 39 -14.51 31.32 -2.37
CA GLY A 39 -13.69 30.55 -3.30
C GLY A 39 -14.30 29.18 -3.58
N TYR A 40 -13.51 28.11 -3.45
CA TYR A 40 -14.06 26.75 -3.55
C TYR A 40 -14.86 26.41 -2.30
N VAL A 41 -16.14 26.05 -2.45
CA VAL A 41 -17.04 25.75 -1.33
C VAL A 41 -17.30 24.26 -1.22
N ASN A 42 -16.98 23.68 -0.05
CA ASN A 42 -17.31 22.31 0.28
C ASN A 42 -17.53 22.12 1.79
N GLN A 43 -18.79 22.01 2.17
CA GLN A 43 -19.24 21.78 3.55
C GLN A 43 -19.57 20.29 3.82
N ASN A 44 -19.53 19.44 2.78
CA ASN A 44 -19.92 18.03 2.93
C ASN A 44 -18.75 17.21 3.49
N LEU A 45 -18.77 16.97 4.81
CA LEU A 45 -17.75 16.18 5.53
C LEU A 45 -17.56 14.77 4.97
N LYS A 46 -18.54 14.19 4.27
CA LYS A 46 -18.38 12.87 3.60
C LYS A 46 -17.36 12.92 2.45
N ARG A 47 -17.02 14.11 1.94
CA ARG A 47 -15.97 14.32 0.92
C ARG A 47 -14.57 14.51 1.52
N TRP A 48 -14.45 14.65 2.83
CA TRP A 48 -13.18 14.85 3.54
C TRP A 48 -12.57 13.49 3.83
N LYS A 49 -11.95 12.89 2.81
CA LYS A 49 -11.49 11.49 2.80
C LYS A 49 -10.01 11.35 3.12
N ASN A 50 -9.23 12.41 2.94
CA ASN A 50 -7.81 12.42 3.25
C ASN A 50 -7.62 12.61 4.75
N THR A 51 -6.46 12.20 5.27
CA THR A 51 -6.13 12.34 6.69
C THR A 51 -4.77 13.00 6.87
N LEU A 52 -4.66 13.85 7.89
CA LEU A 52 -3.41 14.10 8.57
C LEU A 52 -3.24 13.03 9.63
N ASP A 53 -2.27 12.16 9.45
CA ASP A 53 -1.98 11.13 10.44
C ASP A 53 -1.42 11.74 11.72
N TYR A 54 -1.58 11.03 12.83
CA TYR A 54 -0.90 11.38 14.07
C TYR A 54 0.60 11.48 13.79
N SER A 55 1.18 12.64 14.00
CA SER A 55 2.53 12.99 13.56
C SER A 55 3.04 14.19 14.35
N LEU A 56 4.35 14.44 14.31
CA LEU A 56 4.93 15.61 14.98
C LEU A 56 4.39 16.91 14.38
N ASP A 57 4.12 16.94 13.07
CA ASP A 57 3.45 18.07 12.41
C ASP A 57 2.03 18.28 12.95
N LEU A 58 1.23 17.22 13.12
CA LEU A 58 -0.13 17.36 13.64
C LEU A 58 -0.12 17.86 15.10
N ILE A 59 0.80 17.36 15.92
CA ILE A 59 1.00 17.84 17.30
C ILE A 59 1.31 19.35 17.28
N LYS A 60 2.27 19.77 16.44
CA LYS A 60 2.63 21.18 16.35
C LYS A 60 1.52 22.05 15.76
N LEU A 61 0.79 21.56 14.77
CA LEU A 61 -0.32 22.26 14.15
C LEU A 61 -1.43 22.55 15.17
N ARG A 62 -1.74 21.59 16.05
CA ARG A 62 -2.71 21.80 17.15
C ARG A 62 -2.25 22.89 18.10
N GLU A 63 -0.98 22.87 18.50
CA GLU A 63 -0.39 23.90 19.36
C GLU A 63 -0.49 25.30 18.72
N VAL A 64 -0.06 25.43 17.47
CA VAL A 64 -0.04 26.70 16.74
C VAL A 64 -1.46 27.23 16.48
N ALA A 65 -2.38 26.36 16.06
CA ALA A 65 -3.77 26.74 15.84
C ALA A 65 -4.43 27.21 17.14
N TYR A 66 -4.18 26.53 18.26
CA TYR A 66 -4.70 26.94 19.57
C TYR A 66 -4.15 28.30 20.00
N GLN A 67 -2.85 28.55 19.83
CA GLN A 67 -2.22 29.83 20.16
C GLN A 67 -2.78 30.99 19.31
N HIS A 68 -3.03 30.75 18.03
CA HIS A 68 -3.49 31.76 17.09
C HIS A 68 -4.99 32.08 17.26
N TYR A 69 -5.85 31.07 17.24
CA TYR A 69 -7.31 31.27 17.26
C TYR A 69 -7.92 31.32 18.66
N ARG A 70 -7.17 30.93 19.70
CA ARG A 70 -7.61 30.89 21.11
C ARG A 70 -8.88 30.05 21.36
N ASN A 71 -9.31 29.26 20.37
CA ASN A 71 -10.51 28.44 20.39
C ASN A 71 -10.16 27.00 19.98
N ARG A 72 -10.83 26.03 20.60
CA ARG A 72 -10.76 24.61 20.24
C ARG A 72 -11.36 24.31 18.86
N SER A 73 -12.13 25.21 18.25
CA SER A 73 -12.87 24.99 16.99
C SER A 73 -12.01 24.76 15.73
N SER A 74 -10.70 24.98 15.76
CA SER A 74 -9.81 24.65 14.62
C SER A 74 -9.77 23.16 14.31
N PHE A 75 -10.10 22.33 15.30
CA PHE A 75 -10.30 20.89 15.19
C PHE A 75 -11.66 20.56 15.79
N PHE A 76 -12.47 19.79 15.08
CA PHE A 76 -13.82 19.47 15.53
C PHE A 76 -14.15 18.02 15.26
N TYR A 77 -14.92 17.42 16.16
CA TYR A 77 -15.33 16.03 16.05
C TYR A 77 -16.80 15.96 15.65
N ASP A 78 -17.08 15.19 14.60
CA ASP A 78 -18.42 14.90 14.14
C ASP A 78 -18.87 13.56 14.73
N LYS A 79 -19.97 13.60 15.50
CA LYS A 79 -20.49 12.44 16.22
C LYS A 79 -21.11 11.39 15.28
N ASP A 80 -21.74 11.83 14.20
CA ASP A 80 -22.45 10.96 13.27
C ASP A 80 -21.46 10.16 12.41
N LEU A 81 -20.34 10.77 12.05
CA LEU A 81 -19.26 10.14 11.29
C LEU A 81 -18.21 9.45 12.16
N ASP A 82 -18.25 9.65 13.49
CA ASP A 82 -17.27 9.16 14.46
C ASP A 82 -15.83 9.54 14.09
N LYS A 83 -15.63 10.81 13.68
CA LYS A 83 -14.37 11.29 13.10
C LYS A 83 -14.06 12.72 13.53
N GLU A 84 -12.76 13.00 13.67
CA GLU A 84 -12.25 14.36 13.88
C GLU A 84 -11.82 14.98 12.54
N PHE A 85 -12.07 16.27 12.37
CA PHE A 85 -11.79 17.03 11.15
C PHE A 85 -11.05 18.34 11.46
N THR A 86 -10.32 18.85 10.46
CA THR A 86 -9.78 20.22 10.51
C THR A 86 -9.78 20.87 9.15
N GLN A 87 -10.22 22.13 9.08
CA GLN A 87 -10.15 22.91 7.85
C GLN A 87 -8.76 23.55 7.65
N ARG A 88 -7.83 23.42 8.60
CA ARG A 88 -6.58 24.22 8.56
C ARG A 88 -5.57 23.73 7.55
N VAL A 89 -5.75 22.53 7.01
CA VAL A 89 -4.89 21.95 5.97
C VAL A 89 -5.78 21.27 4.93
N ILE A 90 -5.39 21.38 3.66
CA ILE A 90 -6.06 20.76 2.51
C ILE A 90 -5.04 19.93 1.74
N ASN A 91 -5.43 18.73 1.31
CA ASN A 91 -4.67 17.95 0.35
C ASN A 91 -5.15 18.25 -1.07
N VAL A 92 -4.23 18.72 -1.91
CA VAL A 92 -4.51 19.05 -3.32
C VAL A 92 -3.88 18.00 -4.23
N ASP A 93 -4.71 17.42 -5.09
CA ASP A 93 -4.31 16.49 -6.16
C ASP A 93 -4.20 17.28 -7.49
N PHE A 94 -3.21 16.97 -8.33
CA PHE A 94 -2.93 17.68 -9.60
C PHE A 94 -3.03 16.72 -10.79
N ASP A 95 -4.15 16.02 -10.89
CA ASP A 95 -4.37 14.96 -11.87
C ASP A 95 -5.02 15.47 -13.16
N LEU A 96 -5.74 16.59 -13.10
CA LEU A 96 -6.58 17.09 -14.20
C LEU A 96 -6.13 18.47 -14.70
N ALA A 97 -6.18 18.64 -16.02
CA ALA A 97 -6.03 19.94 -16.68
C ALA A 97 -7.36 20.72 -16.67
N TYR A 98 -7.29 22.05 -16.77
CA TYR A 98 -8.45 22.92 -16.89
C TYR A 98 -8.73 23.20 -18.37
N LYS A 99 -9.96 22.96 -18.79
CA LYS A 99 -10.38 23.02 -20.20
C LYS A 99 -11.40 24.13 -20.42
N GLU A 100 -11.69 24.43 -21.67
CA GLU A 100 -12.77 25.37 -22.03
C GLU A 100 -14.13 24.88 -21.51
N TRP A 101 -14.34 23.55 -21.55
CA TRP A 101 -15.51 22.87 -20.99
C TRP A 101 -15.05 21.82 -19.98
N ASN A 102 -15.42 22.01 -18.70
CA ASN A 102 -14.97 21.17 -17.59
C ASN A 102 -16.07 20.24 -17.12
N LYS A 103 -15.77 18.94 -17.04
CA LYS A 103 -16.73 17.91 -16.61
C LYS A 103 -16.98 17.98 -15.11
N HIS A 104 -18.25 17.95 -14.72
CA HIS A 104 -18.77 17.81 -13.36
C HIS A 104 -19.94 16.81 -13.37
N GLY A 105 -19.69 15.57 -12.96
CA GLY A 105 -20.66 14.48 -13.16
C GLY A 105 -20.88 14.22 -14.66
N ASP A 106 -22.13 14.21 -15.11
CA ASP A 106 -22.53 14.09 -16.51
C ASP A 106 -22.64 15.44 -17.25
N ILE A 107 -22.36 16.57 -16.58
CA ILE A 107 -22.45 17.90 -17.17
C ILE A 107 -21.06 18.45 -17.47
N TYR A 108 -20.87 19.04 -18.65
CA TYR A 108 -19.73 19.87 -18.98
C TYR A 108 -20.11 21.34 -18.80
N ILE A 109 -19.31 22.11 -18.06
CA ILE A 109 -19.56 23.52 -17.73
C ILE A 109 -18.50 24.39 -18.40
N LEU A 110 -18.92 25.48 -19.04
CA LEU A 110 -18.05 26.44 -19.73
C LEU A 110 -17.15 27.21 -18.74
N ASP A 111 -15.92 27.56 -19.14
CA ASP A 111 -15.00 28.42 -18.36
C ASP A 111 -15.71 29.70 -17.87
N GLY A 112 -15.41 30.07 -16.63
CA GLY A 112 -16.03 31.20 -15.93
C GLY A 112 -17.37 30.92 -15.27
N TYR A 113 -18.00 29.76 -15.51
CA TYR A 113 -19.28 29.37 -14.89
C TYR A 113 -19.12 28.20 -13.91
N GLY A 114 -20.03 28.11 -12.94
CA GLY A 114 -20.05 27.08 -11.93
C GLY A 114 -21.39 26.33 -11.85
N MET A 115 -21.45 25.34 -10.97
CA MET A 115 -22.69 24.57 -10.75
C MET A 115 -23.83 25.43 -10.15
N ALA A 116 -23.50 26.57 -9.53
CA ALA A 116 -24.49 27.53 -9.08
C ALA A 116 -25.22 28.18 -10.27
N ASP A 117 -24.48 28.62 -11.30
CA ASP A 117 -25.07 29.17 -12.53
C ASP A 117 -25.94 28.14 -13.25
N ILE A 118 -25.48 26.88 -13.32
CA ILE A 118 -26.27 25.78 -13.90
C ILE A 118 -27.60 25.59 -13.16
N LYS A 119 -27.60 25.66 -11.82
CA LYS A 119 -28.80 25.53 -11.01
C LYS A 119 -29.74 26.74 -11.11
N GLU A 120 -29.20 27.92 -11.40
CA GLU A 120 -29.98 29.15 -11.57
C GLU A 120 -30.82 29.09 -12.86
N VAL A 121 -30.24 28.59 -13.95
CA VAL A 121 -30.91 28.56 -15.27
C VAL A 121 -31.55 27.21 -15.62
N GLY A 122 -31.12 26.12 -14.98
CA GLY A 122 -31.50 24.77 -15.33
C GLY A 122 -32.83 24.30 -14.74
N LYS A 123 -33.66 23.68 -15.57
CA LYS A 123 -34.87 22.95 -15.21
C LYS A 123 -34.64 21.44 -15.22
N PHE A 124 -35.53 20.70 -14.57
CA PHE A 124 -35.49 19.24 -14.57
C PHE A 124 -35.72 18.72 -16.00
N GLY A 125 -34.77 17.94 -16.52
CA GLY A 125 -34.78 17.40 -17.89
C GLY A 125 -33.79 18.08 -18.84
N ASP A 126 -33.35 19.31 -18.54
CA ASP A 126 -32.51 20.10 -19.45
C ASP A 126 -31.19 19.41 -19.82
N ARG A 127 -30.85 19.51 -21.11
CA ARG A 127 -29.61 18.97 -21.70
C ARG A 127 -28.59 20.03 -22.04
N THR A 128 -29.04 21.24 -22.30
CA THR A 128 -28.21 22.44 -22.52
C THR A 128 -28.70 23.54 -21.59
N PHE A 129 -27.77 24.31 -21.06
CA PHE A 129 -28.04 25.35 -20.07
C PHE A 129 -27.59 26.68 -20.63
N TYR A 130 -28.47 27.67 -20.67
CA TYR A 130 -28.21 28.98 -21.29
C TYR A 130 -28.33 30.12 -20.27
N LYS A 131 -27.35 31.02 -20.26
CA LYS A 131 -27.38 32.28 -19.50
C LYS A 131 -26.99 33.41 -20.45
N ASP A 132 -27.82 34.44 -20.54
CA ASP A 132 -27.63 35.59 -21.44
C ASP A 132 -27.35 35.21 -22.91
N GLY A 133 -28.02 34.17 -23.41
CA GLY A 133 -27.88 33.67 -24.79
C GLY A 133 -26.64 32.83 -25.05
N ILE A 134 -25.79 32.59 -24.04
CA ILE A 134 -24.60 31.74 -24.13
C ILE A 134 -24.90 30.37 -23.53
N CYS A 135 -24.54 29.29 -24.24
CA CYS A 135 -24.59 27.95 -23.66
C CYS A 135 -23.47 27.79 -22.63
N ILE A 136 -23.84 27.66 -21.36
CA ILE A 136 -22.91 27.56 -20.22
C ILE A 136 -22.77 26.13 -19.69
N GLY A 137 -23.64 25.20 -20.11
CA GLY A 137 -23.60 23.80 -19.69
C GLY A 137 -24.15 22.83 -20.72
N VAL A 138 -23.59 21.62 -20.79
CA VAL A 138 -24.06 20.51 -21.65
C VAL A 138 -24.05 19.20 -20.87
N LYS A 139 -25.21 18.55 -20.74
CA LYS A 139 -25.37 17.24 -20.09
C LYS A 139 -25.25 16.10 -21.09
N VAL A 140 -24.21 15.27 -20.96
CA VAL A 140 -23.96 14.11 -21.83
C VAL A 140 -24.64 12.84 -21.33
N GLY A 141 -24.89 11.89 -22.23
CA GLY A 141 -25.54 10.61 -21.93
C GLY A 141 -26.88 10.43 -22.64
N ASP A 142 -27.56 9.32 -22.34
CA ASP A 142 -28.79 8.89 -22.98
C ASP A 142 -29.94 9.86 -22.71
N ILE A 143 -30.81 10.02 -23.71
CA ILE A 143 -31.98 10.89 -23.74
C ILE A 143 -33.23 10.01 -23.63
N THR A 144 -34.04 10.32 -22.63
CA THR A 144 -35.25 9.58 -22.27
C THR A 144 -36.50 10.20 -22.88
N GLU A 145 -37.61 9.47 -22.97
CA GLU A 145 -38.84 9.98 -23.61
C GLU A 145 -39.47 11.18 -22.89
N SER A 146 -39.14 11.41 -21.62
CA SER A 146 -39.50 12.63 -20.86
C SER A 146 -38.70 13.88 -21.26
N ASP A 147 -37.65 13.72 -22.07
CA ASP A 147 -36.80 14.82 -22.55
C ASP A 147 -37.28 15.38 -23.91
N ASN A 148 -38.38 14.86 -24.46
CA ASN A 148 -38.89 15.18 -25.81
C ASN A 148 -39.53 16.58 -25.94
N GLU A 149 -39.80 17.29 -24.83
CA GLU A 149 -40.34 18.66 -24.84
C GLU A 149 -39.25 19.76 -24.87
N ILE A 150 -37.97 19.39 -25.01
CA ILE A 150 -36.84 20.32 -24.87
C ILE A 150 -36.57 21.09 -26.17
N VAL A 151 -36.38 22.41 -26.03
CA VAL A 151 -35.93 23.31 -27.10
C VAL A 151 -34.45 23.03 -27.40
N TRP A 152 -34.18 22.38 -28.53
CA TRP A 152 -32.82 22.14 -29.05
C TRP A 152 -32.24 23.43 -29.62
N VAL A 153 -31.66 24.28 -28.77
CA VAL A 153 -30.81 25.38 -29.24
C VAL A 153 -29.38 24.85 -29.32
N ASP A 154 -28.81 24.89 -30.52
CA ASP A 154 -27.41 24.65 -30.91
C ASP A 154 -26.49 24.03 -29.84
N VAL A 155 -26.19 22.73 -29.99
CA VAL A 155 -25.19 22.07 -29.16
C VAL A 155 -23.79 22.63 -29.52
N PRO A 156 -22.98 23.09 -28.54
CA PRO A 156 -21.66 23.65 -28.81
C PRO A 156 -20.76 22.68 -29.59
N ARG A 157 -19.88 23.22 -30.45
CA ARG A 157 -19.06 22.49 -31.45
C ARG A 157 -18.27 21.25 -31.00
N TYR A 158 -18.12 21.03 -29.70
CA TYR A 158 -17.40 19.91 -29.09
C TYR A 158 -18.27 18.69 -28.78
N PHE A 159 -19.58 18.89 -28.75
CA PHE A 159 -20.56 17.87 -28.46
C PHE A 159 -21.40 17.60 -29.71
N ASP A 160 -21.93 16.40 -29.79
CA ASP A 160 -22.77 15.96 -30.90
C ASP A 160 -23.95 15.16 -30.37
N TYR A 161 -25.07 15.25 -31.08
CA TYR A 161 -26.26 14.48 -30.79
C TYR A 161 -26.29 13.22 -31.66
N ASP A 162 -26.10 12.07 -31.02
CA ASP A 162 -26.20 10.77 -31.64
C ASP A 162 -27.68 10.39 -31.78
N VAL A 163 -28.27 10.74 -32.92
CA VAL A 163 -29.70 10.56 -33.22
C VAL A 163 -30.11 9.08 -33.14
N GLU A 164 -29.27 8.18 -33.64
CA GLU A 164 -29.55 6.73 -33.66
C GLU A 164 -29.67 6.15 -32.26
N ASN A 165 -28.80 6.59 -31.34
CA ASN A 165 -28.73 6.08 -29.97
C ASN A 165 -29.40 7.00 -28.95
N ARG A 166 -30.06 8.09 -29.41
CA ARG A 166 -30.65 9.15 -28.58
C ARG A 166 -29.73 9.57 -27.43
N LYS A 167 -28.51 10.02 -27.71
CA LYS A 167 -27.58 10.48 -26.66
C LYS A 167 -26.73 11.67 -27.08
N ILE A 168 -26.41 12.56 -26.14
CA ILE A 168 -25.39 13.60 -26.38
C ILE A 168 -24.03 13.02 -26.01
N LYS A 169 -23.08 13.08 -26.93
CA LYS A 169 -21.70 12.60 -26.73
C LYS A 169 -20.69 13.72 -26.98
N LEU A 170 -19.51 13.55 -26.38
CA LEU A 170 -18.35 14.36 -26.73
C LEU A 170 -17.83 13.91 -28.09
N ALA A 171 -17.81 14.81 -29.07
CA ALA A 171 -17.45 14.53 -30.45
C ALA A 171 -16.07 15.04 -30.85
N LYS A 172 -15.56 16.07 -30.17
CA LYS A 172 -14.22 16.64 -30.42
C LYS A 172 -13.46 16.85 -29.12
N THR A 173 -12.14 16.89 -29.22
CA THR A 173 -11.26 17.24 -28.11
C THR A 173 -11.52 18.70 -27.69
N ILE A 174 -11.92 18.90 -26.44
CA ILE A 174 -12.07 20.24 -25.85
C ILE A 174 -10.67 20.83 -25.61
N PRO A 175 -10.42 22.09 -26.00
CA PRO A 175 -9.16 22.79 -25.75
C PRO A 175 -8.80 22.84 -24.27
N THR A 176 -7.52 22.63 -23.99
CA THR A 176 -6.93 22.86 -22.66
C THR A 176 -6.61 24.34 -22.53
N LEU A 177 -7.18 25.01 -21.53
CA LEU A 177 -6.89 26.40 -21.21
C LEU A 177 -5.70 26.52 -20.24
N MET A 178 -5.59 25.60 -19.29
CA MET A 178 -4.44 25.47 -18.41
C MET A 178 -4.06 24.01 -18.26
N SER A 179 -2.80 23.68 -18.52
CA SER A 179 -2.28 22.35 -18.25
C SER A 179 -2.18 22.09 -16.74
N ARG A 180 -1.99 20.83 -16.36
CA ARG A 180 -1.72 20.44 -14.97
C ARG A 180 -0.51 21.20 -14.39
N SER A 181 0.50 21.43 -15.23
CA SER A 181 1.71 22.17 -14.88
C SER A 181 1.38 23.64 -14.61
N ASP A 182 0.61 24.28 -15.49
CA ASP A 182 0.24 25.70 -15.36
C ASP A 182 -0.59 25.95 -14.10
N ILE A 183 -1.54 25.05 -13.81
CA ILE A 183 -2.33 25.11 -12.58
C ILE A 183 -1.42 24.97 -11.35
N ARG A 184 -0.41 24.08 -11.39
CA ARG A 184 0.52 23.94 -10.28
C ARG A 184 1.35 25.19 -10.04
N TYR A 185 1.89 25.81 -11.09
CA TYR A 185 2.58 27.08 -10.97
C TYR A 185 1.68 28.15 -10.33
N ASP A 186 0.46 28.32 -10.84
CA ASP A 186 -0.48 29.32 -10.33
C ASP A 186 -0.84 29.10 -8.85
N LEU A 187 -1.16 27.87 -8.46
CA LEU A 187 -1.54 27.58 -7.07
C LEU A 187 -0.35 27.63 -6.11
N TYR A 188 0.86 27.25 -6.53
CA TYR A 188 2.06 27.33 -5.67
C TYR A 188 2.45 28.78 -5.41
N GLU A 189 2.31 29.65 -6.41
CA GLU A 189 2.66 31.06 -6.31
C GLU A 189 1.59 31.86 -5.56
N LYS A 190 0.31 31.69 -5.93
CA LYS A 190 -0.77 32.59 -5.48
C LYS A 190 -1.66 32.01 -4.40
N GLY A 191 -1.58 30.69 -4.17
CA GLY A 191 -2.54 29.99 -3.32
C GLY A 191 -3.97 30.06 -3.86
N PHE A 192 -4.93 29.84 -2.97
CA PHE A 192 -6.37 29.86 -3.27
C PHE A 192 -7.21 30.11 -2.02
N VAL A 193 -8.50 30.37 -2.20
CA VAL A 193 -9.49 30.49 -1.11
C VAL A 193 -10.43 29.29 -1.15
N CYS A 194 -10.70 28.69 0.01
CA CYS A 194 -11.67 27.61 0.17
C CYS A 194 -12.44 27.79 1.48
N ASN A 195 -13.78 27.75 1.40
CA ASN A 195 -14.68 28.06 2.54
C ASN A 195 -14.28 29.36 3.26
N GLY A 196 -13.89 30.39 2.51
CA GLY A 196 -13.49 31.70 3.04
C GLY A 196 -12.10 31.74 3.71
N ILE A 197 -11.36 30.63 3.76
CA ILE A 197 -10.00 30.57 4.30
C ILE A 197 -9.00 30.65 3.14
N LYS A 198 -7.98 31.51 3.27
CA LYS A 198 -6.89 31.61 2.30
C LYS A 198 -5.80 30.58 2.61
N TYR A 199 -5.44 29.79 1.61
CA TYR A 199 -4.44 28.72 1.72
C TYR A 199 -3.22 29.02 0.86
N VAL A 200 -2.05 28.68 1.40
CA VAL A 200 -0.76 28.74 0.72
C VAL A 200 -0.10 27.37 0.68
N ARG A 201 0.81 27.16 -0.28
CA ARG A 201 1.54 25.90 -0.42
C ARG A 201 2.33 25.63 0.86
N TYR A 202 2.09 24.47 1.46
CA TYR A 202 2.78 24.06 2.68
C TYR A 202 4.01 23.21 2.35
N LYS A 203 3.83 21.90 2.19
CA LYS A 203 4.89 20.94 1.90
C LYS A 203 4.34 19.66 1.26
N ARG A 204 5.24 18.77 0.83
CA ARG A 204 4.89 17.42 0.37
C ARG A 204 5.89 16.38 0.87
N SER A 205 5.43 15.14 1.07
CA SER A 205 6.34 14.02 1.27
C SER A 205 6.91 13.53 -0.07
N SER A 206 8.04 12.81 -0.06
CA SER A 206 8.55 12.13 -1.27
C SER A 206 7.55 11.14 -1.87
N GLY A 207 6.69 10.54 -1.03
CA GLY A 207 5.62 9.66 -1.50
C GLY A 207 4.54 10.45 -2.25
N SER A 208 4.08 11.55 -1.66
CA SER A 208 3.04 12.42 -2.19
C SER A 208 3.46 13.09 -3.50
N SER A 209 4.71 13.53 -3.64
CA SER A 209 5.19 14.20 -4.86
C SER A 209 5.18 13.29 -6.09
N ARG A 210 5.51 11.99 -5.93
CA ARG A 210 5.48 10.99 -7.02
C ARG A 210 4.07 10.69 -7.53
N VAL A 211 3.04 11.00 -6.76
CA VAL A 211 1.63 10.83 -7.15
C VAL A 211 0.92 12.18 -7.33
N GLY A 212 1.68 13.27 -7.47
CA GLY A 212 1.13 14.57 -7.82
C GLY A 212 0.30 15.25 -6.71
N LYS A 213 0.60 14.97 -5.43
CA LYS A 213 -0.14 15.50 -4.27
C LYS A 213 0.69 16.50 -3.47
N CYS A 214 0.06 17.55 -2.98
CA CYS A 214 0.68 18.57 -2.12
C CYS A 214 -0.27 19.02 -0.99
N LEU A 215 0.27 19.32 0.19
CA LEU A 215 -0.48 19.93 1.27
C LEU A 215 -0.45 21.45 1.14
N PHE A 216 -1.60 22.07 1.39
CA PHE A 216 -1.79 23.50 1.53
C PHE A 216 -2.29 23.80 2.92
N ILE A 217 -1.84 24.90 3.53
CA ILE A 217 -2.17 25.28 4.90
C ILE A 217 -2.81 26.66 4.93
N ASP A 218 -3.68 26.88 5.90
CA ASP A 218 -4.19 28.20 6.29
C ASP A 218 -3.03 29.20 6.41
N GLU A 219 -3.08 30.26 5.60
CA GLU A 219 -2.01 31.27 5.49
C GLU A 219 -1.68 31.88 6.86
N ALA A 220 -2.66 32.01 7.75
CA ALA A 220 -2.46 32.57 9.09
C ALA A 220 -1.57 31.69 9.99
N LEU A 221 -1.53 30.39 9.74
CA LEU A 221 -0.73 29.43 10.52
C LEU A 221 0.65 29.16 9.89
N TYR A 222 0.81 29.45 8.59
CA TYR A 222 2.02 29.15 7.83
C TYR A 222 3.30 29.69 8.47
N PRO A 223 3.41 30.97 8.93
CA PRO A 223 4.68 31.50 9.43
C PRO A 223 5.22 30.75 10.65
N ALA A 224 4.33 30.38 11.59
CA ALA A 224 4.72 29.65 12.80
C ALA A 224 5.10 28.19 12.50
N MET A 225 4.32 27.53 11.64
CA MET A 225 4.62 26.16 11.20
C MET A 225 5.91 26.08 10.39
N HIS A 226 6.13 27.03 9.47
CA HIS A 226 7.32 27.09 8.63
C HIS A 226 8.59 27.40 9.44
N LYS A 227 8.51 28.32 10.42
CA LYS A 227 9.62 28.56 11.34
C LYS A 227 9.99 27.30 12.15
N TRP A 228 8.99 26.55 12.59
CA TRP A 228 9.23 25.33 13.37
C TRP A 228 9.88 24.23 12.53
N GLU A 229 9.37 23.96 11.32
CA GLU A 229 9.92 22.91 10.46
C GLU A 229 11.34 23.21 9.96
N LEU A 230 11.69 24.50 9.80
CA LEU A 230 13.05 24.93 9.43
C LEU A 230 14.11 24.59 10.49
N CYS A 231 13.71 24.29 11.73
CA CYS A 231 14.63 23.84 12.77
C CYS A 231 15.86 24.78 12.93
N GLY A 232 15.62 26.09 12.94
CA GLY A 232 16.66 27.11 13.09
C GLY A 232 17.44 27.46 11.82
N LEU A 233 17.22 26.75 10.69
CA LEU A 233 17.83 27.10 9.40
C LEU A 233 17.36 28.48 8.92
N LYS A 234 18.28 29.27 8.38
CA LYS A 234 18.02 30.62 7.86
C LYS A 234 17.95 30.62 6.33
N ILE A 235 16.95 29.95 5.77
CA ILE A 235 16.72 29.86 4.33
C ILE A 235 15.76 30.97 3.91
N LYS A 236 16.08 31.67 2.83
CA LYS A 236 15.31 32.79 2.28
C LYS A 236 14.91 32.53 0.83
N GLU A 237 13.83 33.19 0.41
CA GLU A 237 13.44 33.25 -1.00
C GLU A 237 14.63 33.74 -1.85
N GLY A 238 14.95 33.03 -2.92
CA GLY A 238 16.08 33.34 -3.79
C GLY A 238 17.37 32.56 -3.48
N ASP A 239 17.49 31.92 -2.31
CA ASP A 239 18.69 31.15 -1.96
C ASP A 239 18.90 29.96 -2.90
N LYS A 240 20.16 29.64 -3.22
CA LYS A 240 20.50 28.42 -3.96
C LYS A 240 20.58 27.23 -3.00
N ILE A 241 19.74 26.22 -3.20
CA ILE A 241 19.65 25.06 -2.31
C ILE A 241 19.45 23.76 -3.10
N ASP A 242 19.86 22.62 -2.52
CA ASP A 242 19.39 21.30 -2.96
C ASP A 242 17.90 21.17 -2.59
N LEU A 243 17.05 21.73 -3.44
CA LEU A 243 15.62 21.85 -3.21
C LEU A 243 14.92 20.48 -3.13
N ALA A 244 15.39 19.50 -3.91
CA ALA A 244 14.83 18.15 -3.90
C ALA A 244 15.03 17.48 -2.55
N ALA A 245 16.25 17.53 -2.02
CA ALA A 245 16.57 17.04 -0.69
C ALA A 245 15.83 17.84 0.39
N PHE A 246 15.86 19.18 0.30
CA PHE A 246 15.26 20.05 1.29
C PHE A 246 13.75 19.79 1.45
N GLU A 247 12.99 19.78 0.35
CA GLU A 247 11.55 19.50 0.35
C GLU A 247 11.22 18.09 0.86
N ALA A 248 12.09 17.11 0.60
CA ALA A 248 11.93 15.78 1.18
C ALA A 248 12.13 15.78 2.70
N TYR A 249 13.14 16.51 3.20
CA TYR A 249 13.53 16.44 4.61
C TYR A 249 12.71 17.34 5.55
N ILE A 250 12.20 18.50 5.09
CA ILE A 250 11.25 19.32 5.87
C ILE A 250 9.93 18.59 6.16
N SER A 251 9.61 17.58 5.35
CA SER A 251 8.38 16.78 5.46
C SER A 251 8.50 15.56 6.38
N LEU A 252 9.70 15.23 6.89
CA LEU A 252 9.90 14.09 7.78
C LEU A 252 8.98 14.09 9.02
N PRO A 253 8.71 15.25 9.68
CA PRO A 253 7.77 15.35 10.78
C PRO A 253 6.31 15.02 10.44
N SER A 254 5.93 14.99 9.15
CA SER A 254 4.59 14.60 8.68
C SER A 254 4.36 13.09 8.68
N SER A 255 5.39 12.30 8.99
CA SER A 255 5.29 10.84 8.98
C SER A 255 4.29 10.35 10.03
N SER A 256 3.42 9.43 9.62
CA SER A 256 2.49 8.73 10.52
C SER A 256 3.23 8.05 11.66
N CYS A 257 2.96 8.48 12.88
CA CYS A 257 3.53 7.97 14.11
C CYS A 257 2.52 7.05 14.80
N ILE A 258 3.02 5.96 15.38
CA ILE A 258 2.24 5.10 16.29
C ILE A 258 2.38 5.54 17.75
N ASP A 259 3.48 6.24 18.07
CA ASP A 259 3.84 6.65 19.43
C ASP A 259 4.97 7.70 19.38
N THR A 260 5.40 8.18 20.54
CA THR A 260 6.51 9.12 20.68
C THR A 260 7.50 8.67 21.75
N LEU A 261 8.75 9.15 21.68
CA LEU A 261 9.73 8.97 22.74
C LEU A 261 10.58 10.23 22.92
N GLU A 262 11.07 10.46 24.13
CA GLU A 262 11.89 11.64 24.44
C GLU A 262 13.38 11.32 24.32
N ILE A 263 14.10 12.10 23.52
CA ILE A 263 15.57 12.06 23.40
C ILE A 263 16.09 13.49 23.55
N ARG A 264 16.97 13.71 24.52
CA ARG A 264 17.61 15.02 24.75
C ARG A 264 18.93 15.13 23.99
N PRO A 265 19.46 16.33 23.72
CA PRO A 265 20.75 16.51 23.03
C PRO A 265 21.91 15.73 23.66
N GLU A 266 21.99 15.69 24.99
CA GLU A 266 22.99 14.93 25.75
C GLU A 266 22.84 13.41 25.60
N ASN A 267 21.71 12.90 25.09
CA ASN A 267 21.54 11.48 24.87
C ASN A 267 22.21 10.97 23.58
N ILE A 268 22.71 11.88 22.74
CA ILE A 268 23.13 11.57 21.37
C ILE A 268 24.66 11.56 21.29
N LEU A 269 25.22 10.44 20.85
CA LEU A 269 26.58 10.31 20.35
C LEU A 269 26.53 10.22 18.82
N VAL A 270 27.17 11.16 18.13
CA VAL A 270 27.33 11.15 16.68
C VAL A 270 28.72 10.64 16.33
N ILE A 271 28.80 9.45 15.74
CA ILE A 271 30.05 8.90 15.20
C ILE A 271 30.15 9.13 13.70
N ASP A 272 31.35 9.04 13.15
CA ASP A 272 31.56 9.19 11.71
C ASP A 272 30.85 8.07 10.93
N ASP A 273 30.34 8.41 9.74
CA ASP A 273 29.92 7.40 8.77
C ASP A 273 31.14 6.59 8.31
N TYR A 274 30.93 5.31 7.99
CA TYR A 274 31.97 4.45 7.43
C TYR A 274 31.61 3.94 6.05
N GLU A 275 32.60 3.91 5.17
CA GLU A 275 32.47 3.45 3.80
C GLU A 275 33.46 2.32 3.53
N SER A 276 32.94 1.14 3.15
CA SER A 276 33.76 0.02 2.70
C SER A 276 34.01 0.15 1.20
N GLU A 277 35.28 0.16 0.80
CA GLU A 277 35.70 0.25 -0.59
C GLU A 277 36.42 -1.03 -1.03
N PHE A 278 35.97 -1.64 -2.12
CA PHE A 278 36.50 -2.91 -2.64
C PHE A 278 36.28 -3.02 -4.15
N GLU A 279 36.86 -4.03 -4.80
CA GLU A 279 36.63 -4.31 -6.22
C GLU A 279 35.73 -5.54 -6.40
N ASP A 280 34.87 -5.52 -7.43
CA ASP A 280 34.00 -6.65 -7.79
C ASP A 280 33.78 -6.72 -9.32
N ASP A 281 33.48 -7.91 -9.83
CA ASP A 281 33.15 -8.17 -11.24
C ASP A 281 31.63 -8.07 -11.45
N VAL A 282 31.19 -7.01 -12.11
CA VAL A 282 29.76 -6.64 -12.17
C VAL A 282 29.29 -6.34 -13.59
N VAL A 283 27.98 -6.14 -13.76
CA VAL A 283 27.45 -5.38 -14.90
C VAL A 283 27.32 -3.93 -14.45
N ALA A 284 28.29 -3.10 -14.85
CA ALA A 284 28.30 -1.68 -14.55
C ALA A 284 27.34 -0.94 -15.50
N VAL A 285 26.42 -0.16 -14.93
CA VAL A 285 25.42 0.58 -15.68
C VAL A 285 25.64 2.08 -15.57
N TYR A 286 25.88 2.72 -16.71
CA TYR A 286 26.02 4.16 -16.87
C TYR A 286 24.79 4.72 -17.58
N GLY A 287 24.45 5.99 -17.29
CA GLY A 287 23.33 6.66 -17.94
C GLY A 287 23.49 8.18 -17.94
N GLU A 288 23.26 8.79 -19.09
CA GLU A 288 23.18 10.25 -19.28
C GLU A 288 22.24 10.58 -20.46
N GLY A 289 21.28 11.47 -20.25
CA GLY A 289 20.30 11.83 -21.26
C GLY A 289 19.48 10.62 -21.74
N GLU A 290 19.53 10.32 -23.03
CA GLU A 290 18.84 9.15 -23.62
C GLU A 290 19.72 7.89 -23.65
N ASP A 291 21.02 8.03 -23.35
CA ASP A 291 22.00 6.96 -23.50
C ASP A 291 22.15 6.18 -22.19
N PHE A 292 21.91 4.87 -22.28
CA PHE A 292 22.19 3.91 -21.23
C PHE A 292 23.16 2.87 -21.74
N VAL A 293 24.19 2.58 -20.96
CA VAL A 293 25.24 1.63 -21.32
C VAL A 293 25.46 0.68 -20.16
N ALA A 294 25.34 -0.61 -20.43
CA ALA A 294 25.73 -1.68 -19.53
C ALA A 294 26.96 -2.39 -20.10
N LYS A 295 27.93 -2.68 -19.24
CA LYS A 295 29.15 -3.43 -19.58
C LYS A 295 29.55 -4.32 -18.43
N GLU A 296 30.01 -5.53 -18.76
CA GLU A 296 30.70 -6.35 -17.79
C GLU A 296 32.12 -5.83 -17.55
N GLU A 297 32.41 -5.40 -16.33
CA GLU A 297 33.74 -4.88 -15.96
C GLU A 297 34.01 -5.06 -14.47
N ARG A 298 35.30 -5.06 -14.13
CA ARG A 298 35.77 -5.03 -12.74
C ARG A 298 35.85 -3.58 -12.30
N VAL A 299 35.10 -3.23 -11.25
CA VAL A 299 34.96 -1.84 -10.80
C VAL A 299 35.17 -1.72 -9.31
N LYS A 300 35.55 -0.51 -8.88
CA LYS A 300 35.59 -0.14 -7.47
C LYS A 300 34.18 0.18 -6.99
N ILE A 301 33.73 -0.52 -5.95
CA ILE A 301 32.44 -0.37 -5.29
C ILE A 301 32.64 0.27 -3.92
N LYS A 302 31.64 1.03 -3.50
CA LYS A 302 31.63 1.77 -2.24
C LYS A 302 30.31 1.58 -1.53
N ASN A 303 30.34 0.94 -0.36
CA ASN A 303 29.17 0.71 0.49
C ASN A 303 29.22 1.62 1.71
N SER A 304 28.14 2.35 1.98
CA SER A 304 27.94 2.98 3.29
C SER A 304 27.30 1.98 4.24
N ILE A 305 28.05 1.52 5.24
CA ILE A 305 27.67 0.32 6.01
C ILE A 305 26.66 0.59 7.14
N TRP A 306 26.41 1.87 7.46
CA TRP A 306 25.45 2.30 8.49
C TRP A 306 24.47 3.39 8.00
N ASP A 307 24.37 3.67 6.70
CA ASP A 307 23.46 4.73 6.20
C ASP A 307 22.01 4.42 6.59
N GLY A 308 21.44 5.27 7.42
CA GLY A 308 20.05 5.19 7.84
C GLY A 308 19.77 4.35 9.08
N GLN A 309 20.78 3.75 9.73
CA GLN A 309 20.63 3.08 11.02
C GLN A 309 21.23 3.85 12.19
N SER A 310 20.81 3.47 13.40
CA SER A 310 21.35 3.95 14.68
C SER A 310 21.16 2.89 15.74
N LEU A 311 21.88 3.02 16.86
CA LEU A 311 21.72 2.16 18.03
C LEU A 311 21.00 2.92 19.13
N LEU A 312 19.96 2.31 19.70
CA LEU A 312 19.19 2.86 20.80
C LEU A 312 19.31 1.94 22.01
N ASP A 313 19.69 2.51 23.14
CA ASP A 313 19.92 1.75 24.36
C ASP A 313 18.60 1.10 24.83
N ILE A 314 18.70 -0.12 25.34
CA ILE A 314 17.54 -0.89 25.82
C ILE A 314 16.68 -0.13 26.84
N SER A 315 17.27 0.77 27.64
CA SER A 315 16.54 1.60 28.61
C SER A 315 15.54 2.57 27.99
N MET A 316 15.66 2.88 26.69
CA MET A 316 14.74 3.77 25.97
C MET A 316 13.48 3.06 25.45
N TYR A 317 13.44 1.72 25.51
CA TYR A 317 12.28 0.95 25.07
C TYR A 317 11.28 0.81 26.20
N ASN A 318 10.13 1.47 26.06
CA ASN A 318 9.04 1.33 27.01
C ASN A 318 8.43 -0.09 27.01
N ALA A 319 7.55 -0.37 27.97
CA ALA A 319 6.93 -1.68 28.17
C ALA A 319 6.24 -2.25 26.90
N HIS A 320 5.70 -1.38 26.03
CA HIS A 320 5.02 -1.76 24.79
C HIS A 320 5.96 -2.25 23.67
N TYR A 321 7.24 -1.89 23.74
CA TYR A 321 8.24 -2.24 22.72
C TYR A 321 9.34 -3.15 23.26
N THR A 322 9.14 -3.79 24.41
CA THR A 322 10.13 -4.68 25.03
C THR A 322 10.51 -5.87 24.14
N ASP A 323 9.56 -6.42 23.38
CA ASP A 323 9.74 -7.52 22.43
C ASP A 323 10.13 -7.07 21.00
N ARG A 324 10.40 -5.78 20.81
CA ARG A 324 10.85 -5.21 19.52
C ARG A 324 12.34 -4.94 19.52
N THR A 325 12.93 -4.99 18.35
CA THR A 325 14.35 -4.74 18.10
C THR A 325 14.57 -3.42 17.40
N MET A 326 13.63 -2.93 16.60
CA MET A 326 13.80 -1.70 15.84
C MET A 326 12.65 -0.74 16.10
N LEU A 327 12.99 0.53 16.32
CA LEU A 327 12.06 1.65 16.23
C LEU A 327 12.51 2.59 15.12
N LEU A 328 11.63 2.81 14.14
CA LEU A 328 11.90 3.78 13.09
C LEU A 328 11.54 5.17 13.60
N LEU A 329 12.55 5.99 13.84
CA LEU A 329 12.37 7.30 14.44
C LEU A 329 12.33 8.41 13.39
N ARG A 330 11.51 9.43 13.66
CA ARG A 330 11.43 10.66 12.89
C ARG A 330 11.51 11.86 13.80
N ASN A 331 12.21 12.88 13.31
CA ASN A 331 12.19 14.22 13.86
C ASN A 331 12.42 15.23 12.72
N ARG A 332 12.43 16.53 13.04
CA ARG A 332 12.86 17.58 12.12
C ARG A 332 14.25 17.26 11.59
N PHE A 333 14.34 16.99 10.29
CA PHE A 333 15.56 16.58 9.59
C PHE A 333 16.28 15.34 10.17
N PHE A 334 15.56 14.44 10.86
CA PHE A 334 16.12 13.18 11.36
C PHE A 334 15.28 12.00 10.88
N LYS A 335 15.96 10.98 10.33
CA LYS A 335 15.36 9.72 9.92
C LYS A 335 16.37 8.60 10.16
N SER A 336 16.04 7.68 11.06
CA SER A 336 16.88 6.51 11.30
C SER A 336 16.10 5.31 11.83
N ALA A 337 16.46 4.11 11.38
CA ALA A 337 16.05 2.86 12.01
C ALA A 337 16.94 2.63 13.24
N CYS A 338 16.36 2.75 14.43
CA CYS A 338 17.09 2.70 15.68
C CYS A 338 16.96 1.31 16.30
N PHE A 339 18.05 0.57 16.36
CA PHE A 339 18.09 -0.83 16.80
C PHE A 339 18.46 -0.95 18.28
N LYS A 340 17.73 -1.81 18.99
CA LYS A 340 17.87 -2.08 20.42
C LYS A 340 19.22 -2.74 20.71
N ALA A 341 20.09 -1.96 21.33
CA ALA A 341 21.41 -2.38 21.78
C ALA A 341 21.55 -2.20 23.29
N ARG A 342 22.50 -2.91 23.89
CA ARG A 342 22.90 -2.73 25.28
C ARG A 342 24.14 -1.82 25.33
N ILE A 343 23.95 -0.55 24.99
CA ILE A 343 25.04 0.43 24.86
C ILE A 343 25.77 0.59 26.20
N GLN A 344 25.00 0.70 27.29
CA GLN A 344 25.57 0.87 28.62
C GLN A 344 26.32 -0.37 29.11
N ASP A 345 25.88 -1.57 28.71
CA ASP A 345 26.61 -2.81 29.01
C ASP A 345 27.92 -2.87 28.19
N TRP A 346 27.88 -2.46 26.92
CA TRP A 346 29.08 -2.37 26.07
C TRP A 346 30.15 -1.45 26.66
N PHE A 347 29.75 -0.26 27.11
CA PHE A 347 30.67 0.70 27.73
C PHE A 347 31.30 0.15 29.01
N ARG A 348 30.50 -0.42 29.91
CA ARG A 348 31.01 -1.02 31.15
C ARG A 348 31.98 -2.17 30.88
N ASP A 349 31.64 -3.06 29.96
CA ASP A 349 32.45 -4.24 29.63
C ASP A 349 33.78 -3.87 28.93
N ASN A 350 33.86 -2.67 28.34
CA ASN A 350 35.07 -2.12 27.72
C ASN A 350 35.79 -1.06 28.57
N GLY A 351 35.42 -0.89 29.84
CA GLY A 351 36.08 0.06 30.76
C GLY A 351 35.88 1.53 30.40
N ILE A 352 34.76 1.86 29.75
CA ILE A 352 34.39 3.24 29.41
C ILE A 352 33.62 3.85 30.58
N THR A 353 34.22 4.86 31.20
CA THR A 353 33.73 5.54 32.42
C THR A 353 33.59 7.05 32.23
N GLU A 354 34.27 7.63 31.24
CA GLU A 354 34.24 9.06 30.94
C GLU A 354 33.98 9.32 29.44
N VAL A 355 33.26 10.40 29.14
CA VAL A 355 32.89 10.81 27.76
C VAL A 355 34.12 11.03 26.88
N SER A 356 35.25 11.44 27.46
CA SER A 356 36.54 11.63 26.79
C SER A 356 37.07 10.36 26.10
N GLN A 357 36.62 9.18 26.52
CA GLN A 357 37.01 7.88 25.94
C GLN A 357 36.17 7.52 24.71
N LEU A 358 35.07 8.23 24.45
CA LEU A 358 34.23 7.99 23.27
C LEU A 358 34.88 8.57 22.01
N LYS A 359 34.66 7.90 20.89
CA LYS A 359 35.08 8.37 19.57
C LYS A 359 33.87 8.88 18.80
N GLY A 360 33.62 10.18 18.89
CA GLY A 360 32.52 10.86 18.22
C GLY A 360 32.25 12.22 18.87
N TYR A 361 31.18 12.87 18.43
CA TYR A 361 30.72 14.15 18.96
C TYR A 361 29.48 13.94 19.85
N THR A 362 29.46 14.54 21.03
CA THR A 362 28.30 14.51 21.94
C THR A 362 28.23 15.75 22.83
N ARG A 363 27.04 16.05 23.37
CA ARG A 363 26.81 17.06 24.42
C ARG A 363 26.81 16.45 25.82
N ALA A 364 26.90 15.13 25.95
CA ALA A 364 26.91 14.46 27.24
C ALA A 364 28.13 14.87 28.09
N THR A 365 27.91 15.00 29.40
CA THR A 365 28.99 15.11 30.38
C THR A 365 29.21 13.81 31.15
N CYS A 366 28.25 12.88 31.09
CA CYS A 366 28.29 11.58 31.75
C CYS A 366 28.02 10.46 30.72
N ILE A 367 28.70 9.31 30.87
CA ILE A 367 28.56 8.17 29.93
C ILE A 367 27.15 7.57 29.98
N GLU A 368 26.53 7.60 31.15
CA GLU A 368 25.19 7.08 31.40
C GLU A 368 24.13 7.82 30.59
N ASP A 369 24.39 9.07 30.20
CA ASP A 369 23.47 9.87 29.40
C ASP A 369 23.41 9.40 27.95
N ILE A 370 24.43 8.73 27.41
CA ILE A 370 24.43 8.27 26.02
C ILE A 370 23.40 7.14 25.84
N LYS A 371 22.32 7.45 25.10
CA LYS A 371 21.25 6.49 24.79
C LYS A 371 21.07 6.23 23.30
N LEU A 372 21.54 7.12 22.45
CA LEU A 372 21.44 7.01 20.99
C LEU A 372 22.85 7.17 20.40
N ILE A 373 23.33 6.15 19.70
CA ILE A 373 24.52 6.26 18.84
C ILE A 373 24.01 6.37 17.40
N THR A 374 24.35 7.46 16.73
CA THR A 374 23.89 7.78 15.38
C THR A 374 25.04 8.30 14.51
N THR A 375 24.74 8.57 13.24
CA THR A 375 25.71 9.03 12.24
C THR A 375 25.21 10.29 11.52
N PRO A 376 26.09 11.10 10.90
CA PRO A 376 25.71 12.23 10.07
C PRO A 376 24.70 11.86 8.98
N SER A 377 24.83 10.69 8.36
CA SER A 377 23.87 10.22 7.35
C SER A 377 22.44 10.10 7.89
N SER A 378 22.22 9.72 9.14
CA SER A 378 20.88 9.69 9.77
C SER A 378 20.32 11.09 10.08
N ILE A 379 21.20 12.07 10.28
CA ILE A 379 20.87 13.47 10.58
C ILE A 379 20.84 14.27 9.27
N LYS A 380 19.73 14.20 8.54
CA LYS A 380 19.56 14.88 7.24
C LYS A 380 19.75 16.41 7.31
N TYR A 381 19.78 17.00 8.52
CA TYR A 381 20.06 18.41 8.78
C TYR A 381 21.47 18.82 8.36
N VAL A 382 22.46 17.92 8.46
CA VAL A 382 23.88 18.22 8.18
C VAL A 382 24.14 18.61 6.72
N LYS A 383 23.16 18.41 5.83
CA LYS A 383 23.19 18.90 4.44
C LYS A 383 22.97 20.41 4.33
N PHE A 384 22.43 21.07 5.36
CA PHE A 384 22.03 22.48 5.32
C PHE A 384 22.57 23.31 6.51
N GLY A 385 23.01 22.66 7.59
CA GLY A 385 23.56 23.31 8.78
C GLY A 385 24.52 22.39 9.52
N THR A 386 24.95 22.80 10.71
CA THR A 386 25.90 22.02 11.53
C THR A 386 25.19 21.12 12.55
N ILE A 387 25.92 20.14 13.10
CA ILE A 387 25.43 19.29 14.19
C ILE A 387 25.06 20.13 15.42
N ASP A 388 25.90 21.09 15.82
CA ASP A 388 25.59 22.03 16.91
C ASP A 388 24.26 22.74 16.69
N GLN A 389 24.04 23.32 15.51
CA GLN A 389 22.78 24.02 15.19
C GLN A 389 21.56 23.11 15.30
N TRP A 390 21.68 21.85 14.84
CA TRP A 390 20.61 20.88 14.97
C TRP A 390 20.30 20.55 16.43
N LEU A 391 21.33 20.30 17.24
CA LEU A 391 21.18 19.97 18.67
C LEU A 391 20.62 21.14 19.47
N ASP A 392 21.09 22.36 19.21
CA ASP A 392 20.60 23.58 19.86
C ASP A 392 19.10 23.83 19.57
N ASN A 393 18.62 23.33 18.43
CA ASN A 393 17.23 23.45 17.99
C ASN A 393 16.46 22.14 18.10
N LEU A 394 16.99 21.08 18.73
CA LEU A 394 16.38 19.75 18.71
C LEU A 394 14.98 19.77 19.35
N TYR A 395 14.00 19.13 18.71
CA TYR A 395 12.73 18.83 19.37
C TYR A 395 12.90 17.52 20.13
N THR A 396 12.76 17.52 21.46
CA THR A 396 13.07 16.32 22.25
C THR A 396 12.11 15.17 22.01
N THR A 397 10.88 15.45 21.58
CA THR A 397 9.89 14.44 21.22
C THR A 397 10.14 13.88 19.81
N PHE A 398 10.62 12.65 19.73
CA PHE A 398 10.78 11.89 18.50
C PHE A 398 9.52 11.07 18.21
N GLY A 399 9.12 11.03 16.95
CA GLY A 399 8.01 10.20 16.49
C GLY A 399 8.46 8.77 16.21
N ILE A 400 7.79 7.79 16.80
CA ILE A 400 7.95 6.37 16.46
C ILE A 400 7.01 6.07 15.30
N VAL A 401 7.54 5.78 14.11
CA VAL A 401 6.75 5.54 12.89
C VAL A 401 6.30 4.09 12.75
N LYS A 402 7.24 3.15 12.92
CA LYS A 402 6.99 1.72 12.86
C LYS A 402 8.05 0.96 13.64
N TYR A 403 7.74 -0.30 13.89
CA TYR A 403 8.65 -1.33 14.37
C TYR A 403 8.50 -2.57 13.47
N GLU A 404 9.41 -3.51 13.55
CA GLU A 404 9.36 -4.76 12.77
C GLU A 404 8.22 -5.67 13.22
N LYS A 405 7.48 -6.27 12.27
CA LYS A 405 6.29 -7.09 12.58
C LYS A 405 6.43 -8.49 12.00
N PRO A 406 6.00 -9.54 12.73
CA PRO A 406 6.00 -10.89 12.19
C PRO A 406 5.06 -10.98 10.98
N THR A 407 5.39 -11.87 10.05
CA THR A 407 4.49 -12.22 8.95
C THR A 407 3.15 -12.74 9.49
N LYS A 408 2.06 -12.43 8.77
CA LYS A 408 0.72 -12.78 9.22
C LYS A 408 0.34 -14.24 8.92
N TYR A 409 1.14 -14.98 8.17
CA TYR A 409 0.81 -16.33 7.71
C TYR A 409 1.40 -17.40 8.62
N LEU A 410 0.58 -18.40 8.96
CA LEU A 410 0.95 -19.58 9.77
C LEU A 410 1.74 -19.21 11.03
N ASP A 411 1.19 -18.28 11.83
CA ASP A 411 1.78 -17.75 13.06
C ASP A 411 3.21 -17.21 12.92
N GLY A 412 3.50 -16.49 11.83
CA GLY A 412 4.81 -15.87 11.63
C GLY A 412 5.83 -16.77 10.93
N ARG A 413 5.45 -17.97 10.49
CA ARG A 413 6.39 -18.93 9.87
C ARG A 413 6.46 -18.83 8.35
N MET A 414 5.39 -18.38 7.72
CA MET A 414 5.28 -18.39 6.26
C MET A 414 5.28 -16.97 5.70
N VAL A 415 5.91 -16.79 4.54
CA VAL A 415 5.81 -15.56 3.74
C VAL A 415 5.15 -15.85 2.41
N GLN A 416 4.54 -14.81 1.83
CA GLN A 416 4.12 -14.87 0.43
C GLN A 416 5.32 -14.57 -0.45
N CYS A 417 5.62 -15.51 -1.36
CA CYS A 417 6.51 -15.26 -2.47
C CYS A 417 5.86 -14.28 -3.46
N HIS A 418 6.62 -13.80 -4.45
CA HIS A 418 6.12 -12.92 -5.50
C HIS A 418 6.61 -13.35 -6.87
N TYR A 419 5.82 -13.07 -7.92
CA TYR A 419 6.13 -13.48 -9.29
C TYR A 419 7.49 -12.98 -9.76
N GLN A 420 7.97 -11.84 -9.25
CA GLN A 420 9.24 -11.27 -9.66
C GLN A 420 10.41 -12.21 -9.32
N LEU A 421 10.44 -12.79 -8.12
CA LEU A 421 11.47 -13.76 -7.73
C LEU A 421 11.32 -15.05 -8.55
N LEU A 422 10.10 -15.62 -8.58
CA LEU A 422 9.86 -16.89 -9.25
C LEU A 422 10.21 -16.85 -10.74
N ASN A 423 9.91 -15.75 -11.44
CA ASN A 423 10.19 -15.59 -12.86
C ASN A 423 11.68 -15.35 -13.17
N THR A 424 12.47 -14.89 -12.20
CA THR A 424 13.94 -14.77 -12.34
C THR A 424 14.66 -16.09 -12.08
N LEU A 425 14.05 -17.04 -11.36
CA LEU A 425 14.64 -18.35 -11.11
C LEU A 425 14.32 -19.32 -12.25
N GLN A 426 15.30 -20.12 -12.67
CA GLN A 426 15.11 -21.16 -13.69
C GLN A 426 14.60 -22.46 -13.04
N LEU A 427 13.33 -22.50 -12.67
CA LEU A 427 12.68 -23.69 -12.10
C LEU A 427 12.19 -24.62 -13.22
N SER A 428 12.42 -25.91 -13.05
CA SER A 428 11.80 -26.91 -13.92
C SER A 428 10.30 -27.06 -13.61
N ARG A 429 9.58 -27.77 -14.49
CA ARG A 429 8.16 -28.08 -14.27
C ARG A 429 7.94 -28.90 -12.99
N ASP A 430 8.87 -29.81 -12.68
CA ASP A 430 8.82 -30.65 -11.50
C ASP A 430 9.16 -29.84 -10.24
N ASP A 431 10.15 -28.95 -10.31
CA ASP A 431 10.46 -27.99 -9.23
C ASP A 431 9.22 -27.16 -8.87
N VAL A 432 8.51 -26.63 -9.87
CA VAL A 432 7.30 -25.82 -9.66
C VAL A 432 6.16 -26.65 -9.07
N GLN A 433 5.97 -27.89 -9.53
CA GLN A 433 4.96 -28.78 -8.97
C GLN A 433 5.27 -29.09 -7.50
N ALA A 434 6.52 -29.43 -7.18
CA ALA A 434 6.96 -29.72 -5.81
C ALA A 434 6.82 -28.48 -4.90
N LEU A 435 7.15 -27.29 -5.40
CA LEU A 435 7.00 -26.03 -4.67
C LEU A 435 5.53 -25.70 -4.35
N LEU A 436 4.61 -26.01 -5.27
CA LEU A 436 3.18 -25.77 -5.09
C LEU A 436 2.47 -26.82 -4.24
N GLN A 437 3.00 -28.04 -4.17
CA GLN A 437 2.31 -29.16 -3.54
C GLN A 437 1.89 -28.86 -2.08
N PRO A 438 2.75 -28.32 -1.19
CA PRO A 438 2.33 -27.99 0.17
C PRO A 438 1.19 -26.96 0.24
N ASN A 439 1.15 -26.03 -0.72
CA ASN A 439 0.08 -25.03 -0.82
C ASN A 439 -1.25 -25.67 -1.29
N PHE A 440 -1.20 -26.66 -2.18
CA PHE A 440 -2.37 -27.44 -2.60
C PHE A 440 -2.89 -28.34 -1.48
N ASP A 441 -1.98 -28.98 -0.73
CA ASP A 441 -2.34 -29.82 0.41
C ASP A 441 -3.03 -28.99 1.50
N TYR A 442 -2.48 -27.81 1.81
CA TYR A 442 -3.10 -26.87 2.75
C TYR A 442 -4.47 -26.37 2.26
N LEU A 443 -4.62 -26.09 0.97
CA LEU A 443 -5.90 -25.71 0.37
C LEU A 443 -6.93 -26.85 0.50
N ASN A 444 -6.52 -28.10 0.30
CA ASN A 444 -7.36 -29.27 0.56
C ASN A 444 -7.74 -29.42 2.04
N LEU A 445 -6.83 -29.10 2.97
CA LEU A 445 -7.14 -29.10 4.42
C LEU A 445 -8.19 -28.03 4.77
N ILE A 446 -8.03 -26.80 4.27
CA ILE A 446 -9.04 -25.73 4.43
C ILE A 446 -10.41 -26.21 3.94
N ARG A 447 -10.44 -26.95 2.82
CA ARG A 447 -11.70 -27.46 2.28
C ARG A 447 -12.36 -28.49 3.17
N LYS A 448 -11.57 -29.42 3.72
CA LYS A 448 -12.06 -30.59 4.45
C LYS A 448 -12.36 -30.30 5.91
N ASP A 449 -11.63 -29.38 6.53
CA ASP A 449 -11.62 -29.20 7.97
C ASP A 449 -12.02 -27.77 8.39
N PRO A 450 -13.22 -27.59 8.96
CA PRO A 450 -13.67 -26.30 9.46
C PRO A 450 -12.76 -25.67 10.52
N ALA A 451 -12.01 -26.46 11.31
CA ALA A 451 -11.06 -25.92 12.27
C ALA A 451 -9.88 -25.26 11.56
N VAL A 452 -9.38 -25.87 10.47
CA VAL A 452 -8.34 -25.28 9.62
C VAL A 452 -8.85 -24.05 8.90
N MET A 453 -10.10 -24.05 8.42
CA MET A 453 -10.74 -22.84 7.86
C MET A 453 -10.80 -21.71 8.88
N ARG A 454 -11.28 -21.96 10.10
CA ARG A 454 -11.29 -20.96 11.19
C ARG A 454 -9.90 -20.43 11.48
N TYR A 455 -8.90 -21.31 11.52
CA TYR A 455 -7.51 -20.91 11.73
C TYR A 455 -6.99 -20.02 10.59
N HIS A 456 -7.24 -20.38 9.33
CA HIS A 456 -6.85 -19.59 8.16
C HIS A 456 -7.44 -18.17 8.20
N LEU A 457 -8.70 -18.06 8.60
CA LEU A 457 -9.43 -16.79 8.72
C LEU A 457 -9.09 -16.02 10.00
N LYS A 458 -8.20 -16.55 10.85
CA LYS A 458 -7.86 -16.02 12.18
C LYS A 458 -9.11 -15.75 13.03
N TYR A 459 -10.00 -16.74 13.06
CA TYR A 459 -11.30 -16.65 13.70
C TYR A 459 -11.20 -16.19 15.17
N PRO A 460 -11.79 -15.04 15.54
CA PRO A 460 -11.87 -14.60 16.92
C PRO A 460 -12.99 -15.39 17.60
N TYR A 461 -12.64 -16.39 18.42
CA TYR A 461 -13.63 -17.29 19.03
C TYR A 461 -14.61 -16.60 19.99
N SER A 462 -14.29 -15.41 20.49
CA SER A 462 -15.23 -14.57 21.25
C SER A 462 -16.32 -13.93 20.40
N LEU A 463 -16.22 -13.98 19.06
CA LEU A 463 -17.22 -13.39 18.15
C LEU A 463 -18.56 -14.12 18.20
N ALA A 464 -18.57 -15.41 18.55
CA ALA A 464 -19.80 -16.19 18.70
C ALA A 464 -20.64 -15.77 19.92
N ASP A 465 -20.07 -14.97 20.82
CA ASP A 465 -20.70 -14.58 22.08
C ASP A 465 -21.16 -13.12 22.11
N ASN A 466 -20.89 -12.32 21.07
CA ASN A 466 -21.44 -10.98 20.95
C ASN A 466 -22.72 -10.97 20.09
N ASP A 467 -23.57 -9.97 20.28
CA ASP A 467 -24.77 -9.72 19.45
C ASP A 467 -24.58 -8.53 18.51
N ASP A 468 -23.32 -8.11 18.31
CA ASP A 468 -22.98 -6.98 17.45
C ASP A 468 -23.51 -7.18 16.01
N PRO A 469 -24.08 -6.12 15.39
CA PRO A 469 -24.48 -6.13 13.98
C PRO A 469 -23.35 -6.56 13.06
N CYS A 470 -23.64 -7.46 12.12
CA CYS A 470 -22.69 -7.86 11.09
C CYS A 470 -23.02 -7.15 9.76
N LEU A 471 -22.14 -6.25 9.33
CA LEU A 471 -22.34 -5.40 8.16
C LEU A 471 -21.84 -6.05 6.87
N THR A 472 -20.94 -7.03 6.99
CA THR A 472 -20.39 -7.77 5.86
C THR A 472 -20.73 -9.26 5.94
N ARG A 473 -20.85 -9.90 4.78
CA ARG A 473 -21.13 -11.34 4.73
C ARG A 473 -20.03 -12.16 5.40
N ASP A 474 -18.77 -11.74 5.27
CA ASP A 474 -17.65 -12.43 5.89
C ASP A 474 -17.76 -12.37 7.42
N GLU A 475 -18.16 -11.24 8.00
CA GLU A 475 -18.49 -11.15 9.44
C GLU A 475 -19.60 -12.10 9.84
N ILE A 476 -20.68 -12.16 9.05
CA ILE A 476 -21.81 -13.06 9.34
C ILE A 476 -21.38 -14.52 9.31
N VAL A 477 -20.70 -14.95 8.24
CA VAL A 477 -20.23 -16.33 8.08
C VAL A 477 -19.28 -16.69 9.21
N MET A 478 -18.36 -15.78 9.57
CA MET A 478 -17.45 -15.96 10.69
C MET A 478 -18.25 -16.17 11.99
N LYS A 479 -19.17 -15.27 12.30
CA LYS A 479 -19.99 -15.33 13.52
C LYS A 479 -20.78 -16.65 13.60
N VAL A 480 -21.55 -16.99 12.56
CA VAL A 480 -22.40 -18.21 12.54
C VAL A 480 -21.56 -19.49 12.62
N MET A 481 -20.38 -19.53 11.98
CA MET A 481 -19.47 -20.68 12.01
C MET A 481 -18.96 -21.03 13.43
N GLY A 482 -18.97 -20.07 14.36
CA GLY A 482 -18.68 -20.34 15.78
C GLY A 482 -19.93 -20.50 16.67
N MET A 483 -21.12 -20.18 16.17
CA MET A 483 -22.38 -20.33 16.91
C MET A 483 -23.02 -21.71 16.72
N ASN A 484 -22.87 -22.31 15.54
CA ASN A 484 -23.52 -23.58 15.21
C ASN A 484 -22.62 -24.43 14.30
N SER A 485 -22.21 -25.60 14.78
CA SER A 485 -21.30 -26.48 14.03
C SER A 485 -21.93 -27.04 12.75
N LYS A 486 -23.26 -27.22 12.69
CA LYS A 486 -23.97 -27.67 11.47
C LYS A 486 -23.94 -26.65 10.35
N PHE A 487 -23.59 -25.39 10.64
CA PHE A 487 -23.46 -24.36 9.61
C PHE A 487 -22.50 -24.76 8.49
N VAL A 488 -21.44 -25.53 8.82
CA VAL A 488 -20.43 -25.99 7.86
C VAL A 488 -20.99 -27.00 6.84
N GLU A 489 -22.19 -27.53 7.09
CA GLU A 489 -22.90 -28.45 6.20
C GLU A 489 -23.86 -27.71 5.24
N THR A 490 -24.10 -26.42 5.47
CA THR A 490 -25.09 -25.63 4.73
C THR A 490 -24.61 -25.19 3.35
N LYS A 491 -25.56 -24.95 2.44
CA LYS A 491 -25.28 -24.40 1.10
C LYS A 491 -24.53 -23.06 1.16
N LEU A 492 -24.82 -22.22 2.16
CA LEU A 492 -24.20 -20.90 2.33
C LEU A 492 -22.70 -21.01 2.65
N TYR A 493 -22.34 -21.88 3.61
CA TYR A 493 -20.93 -22.14 3.94
C TYR A 493 -20.18 -22.72 2.74
N ASN A 494 -20.80 -23.64 1.99
CA ASN A 494 -20.18 -24.23 0.81
C ASN A 494 -19.86 -23.19 -0.26
N GLU A 495 -20.74 -22.21 -0.47
CA GLU A 495 -20.48 -21.11 -1.38
C GLU A 495 -19.34 -20.21 -0.89
N PHE A 496 -19.32 -19.88 0.40
CA PHE A 496 -18.24 -19.10 1.02
C PHE A 496 -16.88 -19.80 0.84
N ARG A 497 -16.81 -21.08 1.24
CA ARG A 497 -15.63 -21.92 1.08
C ARG A 497 -15.16 -21.93 -0.37
N ARG A 498 -16.05 -22.15 -1.35
CA ARG A 498 -15.69 -22.14 -2.78
C ARG A 498 -15.06 -20.80 -3.19
N LYS A 499 -15.66 -19.67 -2.82
CA LYS A 499 -15.13 -18.34 -3.16
C LYS A 499 -13.78 -18.05 -2.51
N LEU A 500 -13.57 -18.46 -1.26
CA LEU A 500 -12.28 -18.34 -0.58
C LEU A 500 -11.20 -19.11 -1.35
N ILE A 501 -11.49 -20.36 -1.74
CA ILE A 501 -10.56 -21.20 -2.50
C ILE A 501 -10.26 -20.61 -3.89
N GLU A 502 -11.27 -20.11 -4.59
CA GLU A 502 -11.08 -19.40 -5.87
C GLU A 502 -10.19 -18.16 -5.71
N SER A 503 -10.38 -17.40 -4.61
CA SER A 503 -9.54 -16.25 -4.28
C SER A 503 -8.09 -16.66 -3.99
N MET A 504 -7.88 -17.72 -3.21
CA MET A 504 -6.53 -18.24 -2.94
C MET A 504 -5.82 -18.69 -4.22
N LEU A 505 -6.50 -19.44 -5.09
CA LEU A 505 -5.94 -19.85 -6.38
C LEU A 505 -5.62 -18.63 -7.27
N LYS A 506 -6.45 -17.58 -7.23
CA LYS A 506 -6.17 -16.31 -7.92
C LYS A 506 -4.91 -15.63 -7.37
N GLU A 507 -4.66 -15.67 -6.07
CA GLU A 507 -3.41 -15.20 -5.47
C GLU A 507 -2.21 -16.03 -5.92
N TYR A 508 -2.33 -17.37 -5.90
CA TYR A 508 -1.25 -18.25 -6.35
C TYR A 508 -0.85 -17.97 -7.80
N ARG A 509 -1.81 -17.69 -8.69
CA ARG A 509 -1.54 -17.29 -10.09
C ARG A 509 -0.70 -16.03 -10.23
N LYS A 510 -0.60 -15.20 -9.19
CA LYS A 510 0.24 -14.00 -9.13
C LYS A 510 1.62 -14.29 -8.50
N GLY A 511 1.94 -15.56 -8.26
CA GLY A 511 3.15 -15.98 -7.55
C GLY A 511 3.06 -15.87 -6.03
N HIS A 512 1.90 -15.50 -5.47
CA HIS A 512 1.69 -15.30 -4.02
C HIS A 512 1.47 -16.62 -3.27
N ILE A 513 2.36 -17.58 -3.49
CA ILE A 513 2.38 -18.87 -2.81
C ILE A 513 3.07 -18.73 -1.45
N TRP A 514 2.70 -19.56 -0.47
CA TRP A 514 3.33 -19.56 0.85
C TRP A 514 4.56 -20.47 0.87
N ILE A 515 5.65 -19.94 1.39
CA ILE A 515 6.91 -20.66 1.61
C ILE A 515 7.43 -20.36 3.03
N ASN A 516 8.20 -21.29 3.62
CA ASN A 516 8.85 -21.03 4.89
C ASN A 516 9.82 -19.86 4.71
N GLY A 517 9.65 -18.81 5.52
CA GLY A 517 10.45 -17.62 5.36
C GLY A 517 10.05 -16.50 6.29
N ASN A 518 10.72 -15.36 6.16
CA ASN A 518 10.37 -14.13 6.87
C ASN A 518 10.72 -12.89 6.05
N TYR A 519 10.09 -11.76 6.38
CA TYR A 519 10.54 -10.44 5.95
C TYR A 519 11.30 -9.81 7.10
N GLU A 520 12.61 -9.66 6.94
CA GLU A 520 13.50 -9.22 8.01
C GLU A 520 14.07 -7.84 7.70
N THR A 521 13.97 -6.95 8.68
CA THR A 521 14.54 -5.60 8.58
C THR A 521 16.06 -5.68 8.57
N LEU A 522 16.69 -5.00 7.62
CA LEU A 522 18.14 -4.96 7.49
C LEU A 522 18.77 -4.10 8.58
N ILE A 523 19.84 -4.61 9.18
CA ILE A 523 20.81 -3.84 9.94
C ILE A 523 22.22 -4.21 9.45
N GLY A 524 23.03 -3.22 9.12
CA GLY A 524 24.47 -3.37 8.95
C GLY A 524 25.06 -3.66 10.32
N ASN A 525 25.96 -4.62 10.42
CA ASN A 525 26.35 -5.22 11.69
C ASN A 525 26.58 -4.20 12.83
N GLY A 526 25.67 -4.20 13.81
CA GLY A 526 25.65 -3.17 14.84
C GLY A 526 26.82 -3.24 15.84
N ILE A 527 27.57 -4.35 15.90
CA ILE A 527 28.79 -4.45 16.71
C ILE A 527 29.87 -3.51 16.19
N GLU A 528 29.98 -3.38 14.88
CA GLU A 528 30.96 -2.51 14.23
C GLU A 528 30.72 -1.04 14.64
N MET A 529 29.45 -0.66 14.79
CA MET A 529 29.04 0.66 15.25
C MET A 529 29.33 0.88 16.75
N LEU A 530 29.20 -0.15 17.58
CA LEU A 530 29.62 -0.11 19.00
C LEU A 530 31.15 -0.01 19.15
N GLN A 531 31.91 -0.72 18.32
CA GLN A 531 33.36 -0.63 18.27
C GLN A 531 33.80 0.77 17.82
N ALA A 532 33.13 1.35 16.82
CA ALA A 532 33.42 2.69 16.31
C ALA A 532 33.18 3.76 17.38
N ALA A 533 32.12 3.63 18.20
CA ALA A 533 31.81 4.53 19.30
C ALA A 533 32.91 4.67 20.36
N ILE A 534 33.83 3.72 20.44
CA ILE A 534 34.95 3.71 21.39
C ILE A 534 36.32 3.67 20.69
N GLY A 535 36.36 3.88 19.38
CA GLY A 535 37.60 3.93 18.59
C GLY A 535 38.29 2.59 18.37
N GLN A 536 37.58 1.46 18.52
CA GLN A 536 38.12 0.11 18.32
C GLN A 536 37.80 -0.51 16.95
N PHE A 537 36.93 0.13 16.16
CA PHE A 537 36.59 -0.38 14.83
C PHE A 537 37.75 -0.15 13.85
N ASN A 538 38.22 -1.23 13.22
CA ASN A 538 39.37 -1.25 12.31
C ASN A 538 38.98 -1.41 10.83
N GLY A 539 37.68 -1.45 10.52
CA GLY A 539 37.18 -1.66 9.15
C GLY A 539 36.98 -3.12 8.76
N GLU A 540 37.19 -4.06 9.67
CA GLU A 540 36.97 -5.49 9.42
C GLU A 540 35.55 -5.93 9.79
N SER A 541 34.99 -6.84 8.99
CA SER A 541 33.66 -7.38 9.23
C SER A 541 33.64 -8.36 10.39
N VAL A 542 32.67 -8.20 11.28
CA VAL A 542 32.44 -9.15 12.38
C VAL A 542 31.70 -10.43 11.91
N LEU A 543 31.03 -10.40 10.75
CA LEU A 543 30.34 -11.57 10.17
C LEU A 543 31.11 -12.22 9.02
N GLY A 544 31.90 -11.45 8.27
CA GLY A 544 32.58 -11.87 7.06
C GLY A 544 31.66 -11.93 5.82
N VAL A 545 32.30 -12.02 4.65
CA VAL A 545 31.62 -12.02 3.34
C VAL A 545 30.73 -13.26 3.17
N GLY A 546 29.52 -13.07 2.65
CA GLY A 546 28.56 -14.13 2.34
C GLY A 546 27.79 -14.66 3.55
N ASN A 547 27.92 -14.01 4.70
CA ASN A 547 27.31 -14.42 5.96
C ASN A 547 26.30 -13.38 6.47
N VAL A 548 25.27 -13.88 7.14
CA VAL A 548 24.26 -13.08 7.85
C VAL A 548 24.02 -13.67 9.22
N HIS A 549 23.45 -12.90 10.14
CA HIS A 549 23.01 -13.41 11.44
C HIS A 549 21.54 -13.08 11.66
N THR A 550 20.71 -14.13 11.72
CA THR A 550 19.29 -14.05 12.06
C THR A 550 18.88 -15.18 12.99
N LYS A 551 17.99 -14.86 13.95
CA LYS A 551 17.37 -15.82 14.86
C LYS A 551 16.19 -16.58 14.24
N ARG A 552 15.78 -16.23 13.01
CA ARG A 552 14.61 -16.84 12.37
C ARG A 552 14.88 -18.27 11.92
N PHE A 553 16.08 -18.55 11.44
CA PHE A 553 16.50 -19.83 10.90
C PHE A 553 17.59 -20.42 11.79
N GLU A 554 17.79 -21.74 11.69
CA GLU A 554 18.93 -22.37 12.35
C GLU A 554 20.24 -21.82 11.76
N TYR A 555 21.30 -21.82 12.58
CA TYR A 555 22.62 -21.44 12.12
C TYR A 555 23.23 -22.54 11.24
N ASN A 556 24.21 -22.16 10.42
CA ASN A 556 24.84 -22.97 9.37
C ASN A 556 23.90 -23.40 8.24
N MET A 557 22.76 -22.72 8.08
CA MET A 557 21.85 -22.92 6.95
C MET A 557 22.16 -21.96 5.81
N ARG A 558 22.03 -22.46 4.58
CA ARG A 558 21.99 -21.64 3.37
C ARG A 558 20.62 -20.98 3.24
N LEU A 559 20.58 -19.69 2.97
CA LEU A 559 19.35 -18.92 2.78
C LEU A 559 19.36 -18.22 1.42
N LEU A 560 18.17 -18.09 0.84
CA LEU A 560 17.91 -17.23 -0.31
C LEU A 560 17.26 -15.93 0.15
N GLY A 561 17.77 -14.82 -0.36
CA GLY A 561 17.30 -13.46 -0.09
C GLY A 561 16.86 -12.70 -1.34
N THR A 562 15.89 -11.80 -1.19
CA THR A 562 15.53 -10.80 -2.22
C THR A 562 14.95 -9.54 -1.56
N ARG A 563 15.17 -8.38 -2.19
CA ARG A 563 14.51 -7.10 -1.84
C ARG A 563 13.61 -6.68 -3.00
N SER A 564 12.45 -6.12 -2.66
CA SER A 564 11.53 -5.54 -3.65
C SER A 564 11.85 -4.06 -3.90
N PRO A 565 11.72 -3.55 -5.15
CA PRO A 565 11.37 -4.29 -6.36
C PRO A 565 12.49 -5.24 -6.80
N HIS A 566 12.14 -6.47 -7.17
CA HIS A 566 13.11 -7.47 -7.64
C HIS A 566 13.11 -7.46 -9.16
N ILE A 567 14.24 -7.11 -9.79
CA ILE A 567 14.28 -6.80 -11.22
C ILE A 567 14.79 -7.98 -12.03
N ASN A 568 15.84 -8.65 -11.55
CA ASN A 568 16.54 -9.68 -12.34
C ASN A 568 17.24 -10.76 -11.50
N SER A 569 17.85 -11.72 -12.18
CA SER A 569 18.52 -12.87 -11.56
C SER A 569 19.79 -12.49 -10.78
N GLY A 570 20.47 -11.40 -11.15
CA GLY A 570 21.64 -10.88 -10.43
C GLY A 570 21.30 -10.26 -9.08
N ASP A 571 20.02 -9.92 -8.84
CA ASP A 571 19.53 -9.40 -7.56
C ASP A 571 19.25 -10.49 -6.52
N VAL A 572 19.31 -11.77 -6.91
CA VAL A 572 19.13 -12.88 -5.97
C VAL A 572 20.33 -12.93 -5.03
N LEU A 573 20.06 -13.00 -3.73
CA LEU A 573 21.06 -13.13 -2.67
C LEU A 573 21.12 -14.58 -2.17
N LEU A 574 22.33 -15.13 -2.04
CA LEU A 574 22.55 -16.40 -1.35
C LEU A 574 23.59 -16.22 -0.24
N VAL A 575 23.21 -16.52 1.00
CA VAL A 575 24.01 -16.27 2.20
C VAL A 575 23.96 -17.45 3.17
N ASN A 576 24.94 -17.54 4.06
CA ASN A 576 24.92 -18.50 5.16
C ASN A 576 24.48 -17.80 6.46
N ASN A 577 23.56 -18.40 7.19
CA ASN A 577 23.21 -17.91 8.52
C ASN A 577 24.28 -18.37 9.52
N VAL A 578 24.97 -17.46 10.20
CA VAL A 578 26.05 -17.78 11.14
C VAL A 578 25.73 -17.26 12.54
N ASP A 579 26.22 -17.98 13.54
CA ASP A 579 26.10 -17.55 14.93
C ASP A 579 27.18 -16.52 15.27
N ASN A 580 26.91 -15.62 16.23
CA ASN A 580 27.84 -14.61 16.68
C ASN A 580 27.60 -14.22 18.14
N ASP A 581 28.60 -14.42 19.00
CA ASP A 581 28.47 -14.22 20.45
C ASP A 581 28.34 -12.75 20.85
N LEU A 582 29.00 -11.84 20.13
CA LEU A 582 28.91 -10.40 20.40
C LEU A 582 27.49 -9.90 20.09
N LEU A 583 26.92 -10.30 18.94
CA LEU A 583 25.54 -9.96 18.59
C LEU A 583 24.55 -10.53 19.62
N LYS A 584 24.71 -11.78 20.06
CA LYS A 584 23.86 -12.36 21.11
C LYS A 584 23.98 -11.63 22.44
N LYS A 585 25.17 -11.15 22.79
CA LYS A 585 25.44 -10.45 24.04
C LYS A 585 24.87 -9.03 24.05
N TYR A 586 25.13 -8.24 23.01
CA TYR A 586 24.85 -6.80 23.02
C TYR A 586 23.61 -6.36 22.25
N PHE A 587 22.97 -7.25 21.48
CA PHE A 587 21.74 -6.95 20.74
C PHE A 587 20.56 -7.79 21.20
N VAL A 588 19.40 -7.15 21.30
CA VAL A 588 18.13 -7.84 21.58
C VAL A 588 17.38 -7.99 20.26
N SER A 589 17.81 -8.95 19.45
CA SER A 589 17.20 -9.24 18.14
C SER A 589 15.95 -10.11 18.25
N SER A 590 14.88 -9.72 17.56
CA SER A 590 13.68 -10.49 17.24
C SER A 590 13.95 -11.41 16.04
N LYS A 591 12.94 -12.14 15.57
CA LYS A 591 13.08 -13.00 14.38
C LYS A 591 12.90 -12.20 13.09
N GLU A 592 12.53 -10.94 13.20
CA GLU A 592 12.16 -10.05 12.11
C GLU A 592 13.27 -9.04 11.78
N VAL A 593 14.49 -9.26 12.27
CA VAL A 593 15.69 -8.45 12.01
C VAL A 593 16.85 -9.37 11.63
N VAL A 594 17.59 -8.98 10.59
CA VAL A 594 18.79 -9.68 10.12
C VAL A 594 19.98 -8.74 10.10
N HIS A 595 21.07 -9.17 10.73
CA HIS A 595 22.36 -8.50 10.63
C HIS A 595 23.07 -9.00 9.37
N ILE A 596 23.51 -8.08 8.51
CA ILE A 596 24.21 -8.40 7.28
C ILE A 596 25.63 -7.84 7.28
N ASN A 597 26.54 -8.53 6.60
CA ASN A 597 27.83 -7.96 6.23
C ASN A 597 27.65 -7.06 4.99
N SER A 598 28.15 -5.83 5.06
CA SER A 598 28.27 -4.95 3.87
C SER A 598 29.69 -4.42 3.67
N ILE A 599 30.67 -5.01 4.37
CA ILE A 599 32.09 -4.72 4.21
C ILE A 599 32.68 -5.73 3.23
N ASN A 600 33.38 -5.24 2.20
CA ASN A 600 34.01 -6.04 1.14
C ASN A 600 33.03 -6.99 0.42
N GLU A 601 31.75 -6.62 0.35
CA GLU A 601 30.70 -7.45 -0.25
C GLU A 601 29.67 -6.60 -0.99
N ASN A 602 29.40 -6.92 -2.25
CA ASN A 602 28.46 -6.18 -3.11
C ASN A 602 26.99 -6.52 -2.81
N ILE A 603 26.64 -6.61 -1.53
CA ILE A 603 25.30 -7.00 -1.07
C ILE A 603 24.28 -5.86 -1.28
N LEU A 604 24.70 -4.60 -1.13
CA LEU A 604 23.77 -3.46 -1.19
C LEU A 604 23.26 -3.25 -2.62
N GLN A 605 24.12 -3.37 -3.64
CA GLN A 605 23.68 -3.30 -5.04
C GLN A 605 22.87 -4.53 -5.43
N ARG A 606 23.28 -5.72 -5.00
CA ARG A 606 22.52 -6.98 -5.19
C ARG A 606 21.12 -6.88 -4.62
N LEU A 607 20.95 -6.19 -3.49
CA LEU A 607 19.65 -5.89 -2.89
C LEU A 607 19.06 -4.57 -3.40
N GLN A 608 19.31 -4.20 -4.67
CA GLN A 608 18.68 -3.05 -5.34
C GLN A 608 18.98 -1.71 -4.66
N GLY A 609 20.24 -1.49 -4.30
CA GLY A 609 20.69 -0.28 -3.60
C GLY A 609 20.07 -0.19 -2.20
N ALA A 610 20.14 -1.26 -1.42
CA ALA A 610 19.66 -1.28 -0.04
C ALA A 610 20.41 -0.30 0.84
N ASP A 611 19.69 0.31 1.76
CA ASP A 611 20.21 1.06 2.89
C ASP A 611 19.66 0.47 4.20
N PHE A 612 20.00 1.09 5.33
CA PHE A 612 19.58 0.61 6.64
C PHE A 612 18.49 1.50 7.23
N ASP A 613 17.72 2.21 6.39
CA ASP A 613 16.68 3.17 6.79
C ASP A 613 15.32 2.54 7.12
N SER A 614 15.32 1.23 7.42
CA SER A 614 14.23 0.27 7.62
C SER A 614 13.81 -0.54 6.38
N ASP A 615 14.73 -0.70 5.43
CA ASP A 615 14.62 -1.70 4.38
C ASP A 615 14.43 -3.11 4.94
N SER A 616 13.79 -3.98 4.16
CA SER A 616 13.56 -5.36 4.55
C SER A 616 13.80 -6.31 3.39
N ILE A 617 14.31 -7.48 3.70
CA ILE A 617 14.54 -8.56 2.74
C ILE A 617 13.61 -9.74 3.04
N LEU A 618 13.13 -10.39 2.00
CA LEU A 618 12.57 -11.74 2.14
C LEU A 618 13.74 -12.69 2.31
N LEU A 619 13.73 -13.52 3.35
CA LEU A 619 14.63 -14.65 3.53
C LEU A 619 13.85 -15.97 3.55
N THR A 620 14.40 -17.01 2.93
CA THR A 620 13.82 -18.35 2.90
C THR A 620 14.90 -19.43 2.88
N ASP A 621 14.63 -20.54 3.56
CA ASP A 621 15.42 -21.78 3.55
C ASP A 621 14.86 -22.81 2.54
N ASN A 622 13.94 -22.39 1.65
CA ASN A 622 13.32 -23.30 0.70
C ASN A 622 14.35 -23.88 -0.29
N LYS A 623 14.64 -25.17 -0.12
CA LYS A 623 15.67 -25.90 -0.88
C LYS A 623 15.46 -25.87 -2.40
N ILE A 624 14.21 -25.83 -2.88
CA ILE A 624 13.91 -25.78 -4.32
C ILE A 624 14.35 -24.42 -4.90
N LEU A 625 14.02 -23.33 -4.20
CA LEU A 625 14.39 -21.98 -4.63
C LEU A 625 15.90 -21.76 -4.52
N ILE A 626 16.52 -22.21 -3.42
CA ILE A 626 17.97 -22.15 -3.23
C ILE A 626 18.69 -22.92 -4.34
N GLY A 627 18.29 -24.17 -4.60
CA GLY A 627 18.90 -24.98 -5.64
C GLY A 627 18.73 -24.37 -7.04
N ALA A 628 17.61 -23.71 -7.32
CA ALA A 628 17.41 -22.99 -8.58
C ALA A 628 18.31 -21.75 -8.72
N ALA A 629 18.55 -21.03 -7.62
CA ALA A 629 19.46 -19.90 -7.60
C ALA A 629 20.94 -20.34 -7.76
N GLU A 630 21.36 -21.38 -7.04
CA GLU A 630 22.72 -21.91 -7.06
C GLU A 630 23.16 -22.37 -8.46
N LYS A 631 22.25 -22.96 -9.25
CA LYS A 631 22.52 -23.38 -10.64
C LYS A 631 23.13 -22.28 -11.49
N ASN A 632 22.68 -21.03 -11.31
CA ASN A 632 23.01 -19.91 -12.18
C ASN A 632 23.64 -18.71 -11.47
N TYR A 633 23.94 -18.80 -10.16
CA TYR A 633 24.42 -17.67 -9.37
C TYR A 633 25.68 -17.01 -9.96
N ARG A 634 26.61 -17.82 -10.49
CA ARG A 634 27.85 -17.33 -11.13
C ARG A 634 27.66 -16.76 -12.54
N ARG A 635 26.53 -17.03 -13.20
CA ARG A 635 26.25 -16.61 -14.58
C ARG A 635 25.66 -15.21 -14.64
N PHE A 636 25.04 -14.76 -13.55
CA PHE A 636 24.39 -13.47 -13.47
C PHE A 636 25.16 -12.55 -12.53
N LYS A 637 26.02 -11.72 -13.12
CA LYS A 637 26.74 -10.66 -12.41
C LYS A 637 25.78 -9.61 -11.87
N VAL A 638 26.15 -8.98 -10.75
CA VAL A 638 25.29 -8.00 -10.07
C VAL A 638 25.12 -6.75 -10.92
N PRO A 639 23.90 -6.25 -11.16
CA PRO A 639 23.71 -4.93 -11.74
C PRO A 639 24.21 -3.86 -10.76
N THR A 640 25.18 -3.05 -11.16
CA THR A 640 25.76 -1.99 -10.31
C THR A 640 25.57 -0.64 -10.98
N SER A 641 24.85 0.26 -10.32
CA SER A 641 24.51 1.56 -10.91
C SER A 641 25.61 2.60 -10.70
N PHE A 642 26.07 3.17 -11.80
CA PHE A 642 26.94 4.35 -11.86
C PHE A 642 26.22 5.57 -12.48
N ILE A 643 24.88 5.54 -12.50
CA ILE A 643 24.07 6.70 -12.92
C ILE A 643 24.26 7.81 -11.87
N LYS A 644 24.93 8.89 -12.28
CA LYS A 644 25.31 9.95 -11.36
C LYS A 644 24.13 10.87 -11.08
N ALA A 645 23.82 11.06 -9.80
CA ALA A 645 22.95 12.15 -9.39
C ALA A 645 23.66 13.50 -9.63
N LYS A 646 22.98 14.46 -10.26
CA LYS A 646 23.49 15.83 -10.40
C LYS A 646 23.19 16.61 -9.12
N LYS A 647 24.20 17.26 -8.54
CA LYS A 647 24.03 18.25 -7.47
C LYS A 647 23.51 19.56 -8.06
N ILE A 648 22.26 19.57 -8.53
CA ILE A 648 21.62 20.78 -9.06
C ILE A 648 21.11 21.59 -7.88
N GLN A 649 21.67 22.78 -7.69
CA GLN A 649 21.09 23.77 -6.79
C GLN A 649 20.03 24.56 -7.54
N TRP A 650 18.82 24.58 -6.98
CA TRP A 650 17.70 25.36 -7.48
C TRP A 650 17.58 26.63 -6.66
N VAL A 651 16.94 27.64 -7.23
CA VAL A 651 16.52 28.83 -6.50
C VAL A 651 15.36 28.43 -5.58
N TYR A 652 15.44 28.76 -4.30
CA TYR A 652 14.37 28.53 -3.35
C TYR A 652 13.23 29.51 -3.64
N ASN A 653 12.27 29.08 -4.46
CA ASN A 653 11.07 29.84 -4.80
C ASN A 653 9.89 28.95 -5.21
N ALA A 654 8.70 29.54 -5.32
CA ALA A 654 7.48 28.82 -5.69
C ALA A 654 7.57 28.14 -7.08
N GLU A 655 8.15 28.82 -8.07
CA GLU A 655 8.33 28.31 -9.43
C GLU A 655 9.20 27.05 -9.44
N SER A 656 10.36 27.08 -8.78
CA SER A 656 11.28 25.94 -8.69
C SER A 656 10.65 24.77 -7.94
N LYS A 657 9.89 25.03 -6.87
CA LYS A 657 9.12 24.00 -6.14
C LYS A 657 8.08 23.34 -7.05
N ALA A 658 7.35 24.12 -7.85
CA ALA A 658 6.36 23.60 -8.79
C ALA A 658 7.02 22.74 -9.87
N LYS A 659 8.10 23.25 -10.50
CA LYS A 659 8.86 22.55 -11.53
C LYS A 659 9.44 21.22 -11.03
N LEU A 660 10.01 21.21 -9.83
CA LEU A 660 10.52 20.00 -9.17
C LEU A 660 9.43 18.94 -9.02
N ASP A 661 8.26 19.34 -8.50
CA ASP A 661 7.17 18.39 -8.26
C ASP A 661 6.54 17.92 -9.58
N ILE A 662 6.53 18.75 -10.64
CA ILE A 662 6.06 18.35 -11.98
C ILE A 662 6.92 17.19 -12.49
N ASN A 663 8.25 17.37 -12.47
CA ASN A 663 9.21 16.36 -12.92
C ASN A 663 9.13 15.06 -12.09
N THR A 664 8.82 15.17 -10.80
CA THR A 664 8.76 14.02 -9.88
C THR A 664 7.48 13.19 -10.05
N SER A 665 6.39 13.78 -10.53
CA SER A 665 5.04 13.17 -10.50
C SER A 665 4.77 12.06 -11.52
N VAL A 666 5.71 11.75 -12.42
CA VAL A 666 5.56 10.66 -13.42
C VAL A 666 6.10 9.35 -12.87
N ASN A 667 5.28 8.47 -12.28
CA ASN A 667 5.79 7.22 -11.70
C ASN A 667 6.02 6.10 -12.76
N LEU A 668 7.30 5.76 -13.04
CA LEU A 668 7.68 4.75 -14.02
C LEU A 668 8.06 3.39 -13.42
N ILE A 669 8.16 3.26 -12.09
CA ILE A 669 8.66 2.04 -11.41
C ILE A 669 7.86 0.80 -11.83
N GLY A 670 6.52 0.91 -11.84
CA GLY A 670 5.67 -0.21 -12.25
C GLY A 670 5.84 -0.61 -13.72
N GLN A 671 6.17 0.34 -14.61
CA GLN A 671 6.45 0.04 -16.01
C GLN A 671 7.80 -0.65 -16.18
N ILE A 672 8.82 -0.20 -15.46
CA ILE A 672 10.16 -0.80 -15.43
C ILE A 672 10.07 -2.25 -14.97
N VAL A 673 9.42 -2.51 -13.83
CA VAL A 673 9.27 -3.87 -13.29
C VAL A 673 8.50 -4.76 -14.27
N ASN A 674 7.42 -4.28 -14.87
CA ASN A 674 6.66 -5.09 -15.83
C ASN A 674 7.48 -5.41 -17.09
N LEU A 675 8.27 -4.45 -17.58
CA LEU A 675 9.14 -4.68 -18.73
C LEU A 675 10.30 -5.63 -18.37
N SER A 676 10.94 -5.46 -17.21
CA SER A 676 12.01 -6.37 -16.78
C SER A 676 11.52 -7.79 -16.66
N GLN A 677 10.32 -7.99 -16.11
CA GLN A 677 9.74 -9.33 -15.96
C GLN A 677 9.33 -9.93 -17.30
N TYR A 678 8.94 -9.12 -18.29
CA TYR A 678 8.75 -9.56 -19.67
C TYR A 678 10.07 -10.01 -20.32
N LEU A 679 11.13 -9.21 -20.17
CA LEU A 679 12.46 -9.51 -20.72
C LEU A 679 13.09 -10.75 -20.08
N ASN A 680 12.95 -10.93 -18.76
CA ASN A 680 13.37 -12.17 -18.09
C ASN A 680 12.65 -13.40 -18.69
N SER A 681 11.36 -13.28 -19.02
CA SER A 681 10.62 -14.38 -19.65
C SER A 681 11.08 -14.67 -21.08
N ILE A 682 11.45 -13.65 -21.86
CA ILE A 682 12.05 -13.84 -23.19
C ILE A 682 13.40 -14.54 -23.05
N MET A 683 14.25 -14.09 -22.13
CA MET A 683 15.58 -14.67 -21.89
C MET A 683 15.47 -16.17 -21.59
N TRP A 684 14.56 -16.56 -20.70
CA TRP A 684 14.37 -17.97 -20.35
C TRP A 684 13.78 -18.81 -21.48
N GLU A 685 12.81 -18.28 -22.23
CA GLU A 685 12.26 -18.93 -23.42
C GLU A 685 13.36 -19.19 -24.45
N ASN A 686 14.21 -18.20 -24.74
CA ASN A 686 15.31 -18.32 -25.69
C ASN A 686 16.33 -19.37 -25.23
N ILE A 687 16.80 -19.29 -23.98
CA ILE A 687 17.74 -20.27 -23.41
C ILE A 687 17.17 -21.69 -23.50
N TYR A 688 15.88 -21.88 -23.18
CA TYR A 688 15.23 -23.18 -23.28
C TYR A 688 15.27 -23.74 -24.71
N HIS A 689 14.88 -22.93 -25.70
CA HIS A 689 14.83 -23.40 -27.09
C HIS A 689 16.21 -23.61 -27.69
N GLU A 690 17.20 -22.79 -27.36
CA GLU A 690 18.59 -22.99 -27.79
C GLU A 690 19.16 -24.32 -27.27
N ILE A 691 19.01 -24.57 -25.96
CA ILE A 691 19.46 -25.83 -25.35
C ILE A 691 18.72 -27.02 -25.97
N LYS A 692 17.42 -26.90 -26.19
CA LYS A 692 16.61 -27.96 -26.82
C LYS A 692 17.03 -28.23 -28.27
N SER A 693 17.49 -27.21 -28.98
CA SER A 693 18.04 -27.32 -30.34
C SER A 693 19.48 -27.85 -30.37
N GLY A 694 20.09 -28.16 -29.22
CA GLY A 694 21.42 -28.76 -29.10
C GLY A 694 22.56 -27.78 -28.83
N VAL A 695 22.28 -26.50 -28.58
CA VAL A 695 23.28 -25.52 -28.13
C VAL A 695 23.69 -25.85 -26.69
N ASP A 696 24.98 -25.80 -26.38
CA ASP A 696 25.44 -26.02 -25.01
C ASP A 696 25.00 -24.89 -24.08
N ILE A 697 24.94 -25.19 -22.78
CA ILE A 697 24.40 -24.26 -21.79
C ILE A 697 25.17 -22.94 -21.75
N ASP A 698 26.50 -22.95 -21.78
CA ASP A 698 27.27 -21.72 -21.58
C ASP A 698 27.18 -20.81 -22.83
N THR A 699 27.14 -21.40 -24.03
CA THR A 699 26.85 -20.65 -25.26
C THR A 699 25.44 -20.08 -25.25
N ALA A 700 24.43 -20.85 -24.81
CA ALA A 700 23.05 -20.38 -24.77
C ALA A 700 22.87 -19.15 -23.84
N PHE A 701 23.53 -19.15 -22.68
CA PHE A 701 23.55 -17.96 -21.81
C PHE A 701 24.32 -16.80 -22.42
N LYS A 702 25.47 -17.06 -23.06
CA LYS A 702 26.27 -16.02 -23.73
C LYS A 702 25.49 -15.32 -24.85
N ASN A 703 24.69 -16.05 -25.61
CA ASN A 703 23.82 -15.49 -26.65
C ASN A 703 22.77 -14.50 -26.11
N GLN A 704 22.44 -14.58 -24.81
CA GLN A 704 21.50 -13.69 -24.15
C GLN A 704 22.17 -12.56 -23.33
N SER A 705 23.49 -12.40 -23.42
CA SER A 705 24.25 -11.36 -22.68
C SER A 705 23.70 -9.95 -22.89
N GLU A 706 23.46 -9.53 -24.14
CA GLU A 706 22.90 -8.21 -24.44
C GLU A 706 21.49 -8.02 -23.83
N LEU A 707 20.66 -9.06 -23.82
CA LEU A 707 19.35 -8.99 -23.18
C LEU A 707 19.48 -8.86 -21.66
N TYR A 708 20.42 -9.60 -21.05
CA TYR A 708 20.72 -9.47 -19.62
C TYR A 708 21.26 -8.08 -19.26
N ASP A 709 22.14 -7.50 -20.07
CA ASP A 709 22.64 -6.14 -19.91
C ASP A 709 21.51 -5.11 -19.94
N ASN A 710 20.56 -5.26 -20.87
CA ASN A 710 19.37 -4.40 -20.94
C ASN A 710 18.42 -4.59 -19.74
N ILE A 711 18.35 -5.80 -19.18
CA ILE A 711 17.64 -6.05 -17.91
C ILE A 711 18.39 -5.39 -16.72
N CYS A 712 19.72 -5.36 -16.73
CA CYS A 712 20.53 -4.64 -15.74
C CYS A 712 20.34 -3.12 -15.84
N ILE A 713 20.19 -2.58 -17.05
CA ILE A 713 19.83 -1.18 -17.27
C ILE A 713 18.49 -0.84 -16.59
N LEU A 714 17.48 -1.71 -16.73
CA LEU A 714 16.19 -1.54 -16.04
C LEU A 714 16.33 -1.57 -14.52
N SER A 715 17.27 -2.35 -13.98
CA SER A 715 17.57 -2.40 -12.55
C SER A 715 18.11 -1.04 -12.05
N ALA A 716 19.14 -0.51 -12.71
CA ALA A 716 19.69 0.82 -12.38
C ALA A 716 18.68 1.96 -12.56
N ALA A 717 17.86 1.90 -13.61
CA ALA A 717 16.79 2.87 -13.86
C ALA A 717 15.70 2.85 -12.78
N SER A 718 15.36 1.66 -12.25
CA SER A 718 14.43 1.52 -11.12
C SER A 718 14.93 2.27 -9.89
N GLY A 719 16.21 2.11 -9.52
CA GLY A 719 16.82 2.83 -8.40
C GLY A 719 16.78 4.35 -8.59
N SER A 720 17.11 4.83 -9.79
CA SER A 720 17.08 6.26 -10.13
C SER A 720 15.66 6.86 -10.02
N GLU A 721 14.65 6.13 -10.50
CA GLU A 721 13.24 6.54 -10.44
C GLU A 721 12.67 6.58 -9.02
N ILE A 722 13.14 5.71 -8.13
CA ILE A 722 12.77 5.74 -6.70
C ILE A 722 13.33 6.99 -6.02
N ASP A 723 14.58 7.33 -6.32
CA ASP A 723 15.34 8.40 -5.67
C ASP A 723 15.10 9.80 -6.25
N LYS A 724 14.46 9.92 -7.41
CA LYS A 724 14.21 11.23 -8.07
C LYS A 724 13.44 12.26 -7.22
N ALA A 725 12.73 11.81 -6.21
CA ALA A 725 12.02 12.68 -5.27
C ALA A 725 12.94 13.37 -4.24
N LYS A 726 14.21 12.90 -4.15
CA LYS A 726 15.25 13.36 -3.21
C LYS A 726 16.53 13.80 -3.92
N LYS A 727 16.79 13.28 -5.12
CA LYS A 727 18.00 13.50 -5.94
C LYS A 727 17.59 13.86 -7.36
N MET A 728 18.43 14.58 -8.08
CA MET A 728 18.20 14.87 -9.51
C MET A 728 19.06 13.93 -10.36
N PHE A 729 18.47 13.32 -11.38
CA PHE A 729 19.16 12.49 -12.36
C PHE A 729 18.93 13.05 -13.76
N ASP A 730 19.94 12.95 -14.62
CA ASP A 730 19.83 13.34 -16.03
C ASP A 730 19.71 12.10 -16.90
N VAL A 731 18.56 11.44 -16.83
CA VAL A 731 18.26 10.23 -17.60
C VAL A 731 16.81 10.25 -18.09
N ASN A 732 16.57 9.80 -19.31
CA ASN A 732 15.25 9.72 -19.91
C ASN A 732 14.72 8.27 -19.86
N THR A 733 14.22 7.88 -18.68
CA THR A 733 13.70 6.54 -18.46
C THR A 733 12.47 6.23 -19.32
N SER A 734 11.66 7.23 -19.69
CA SER A 734 10.51 7.01 -20.59
C SER A 734 10.97 6.55 -21.98
N LYS A 735 11.96 7.24 -22.54
CA LYS A 735 12.53 6.88 -23.85
C LYS A 735 13.21 5.51 -23.82
N LEU A 736 13.97 5.21 -22.76
CA LEU A 736 14.56 3.88 -22.53
C LEU A 736 13.50 2.78 -22.60
N LEU A 737 12.38 2.95 -21.89
CA LEU A 737 11.31 1.96 -21.88
C LEU A 737 10.72 1.73 -23.28
N ASP A 738 10.56 2.77 -24.08
CA ASP A 738 10.01 2.66 -25.43
C ASP A 738 11.00 1.95 -26.36
N VAL A 739 12.29 2.31 -26.31
CA VAL A 739 13.36 1.63 -27.08
C VAL A 739 13.41 0.14 -26.77
N LEU A 740 13.36 -0.25 -25.50
CA LEU A 740 13.41 -1.66 -25.10
C LEU A 740 12.14 -2.43 -25.46
N LYS A 741 10.95 -1.81 -25.40
CA LYS A 741 9.70 -2.44 -25.85
C LYS A 741 9.72 -2.70 -27.36
N ASP A 742 10.24 -1.75 -28.14
CA ASP A 742 10.34 -1.88 -29.59
C ASP A 742 11.36 -2.95 -29.98
N LYS A 743 12.54 -2.95 -29.33
CA LYS A 743 13.63 -3.90 -29.60
C LYS A 743 13.26 -5.35 -29.32
N TYR A 744 12.60 -5.62 -28.19
CA TYR A 744 12.30 -6.98 -27.73
C TYR A 744 10.84 -7.38 -27.93
N GLY A 745 10.06 -6.57 -28.64
CA GLY A 745 8.64 -6.84 -28.85
C GLY A 745 8.39 -8.07 -29.72
N VAL A 746 7.79 -9.10 -29.13
CA VAL A 746 7.36 -10.29 -29.87
C VAL A 746 5.93 -10.08 -30.36
N TYR A 747 5.69 -10.27 -31.66
CA TYR A 747 4.36 -10.15 -32.27
C TYR A 747 3.91 -11.49 -32.84
N THR A 748 2.61 -11.77 -32.75
CA THR A 748 1.99 -12.97 -33.31
C THR A 748 0.75 -12.57 -34.10
N GLU A 749 0.62 -13.14 -35.30
CA GLU A 749 -0.54 -12.91 -36.15
C GLU A 749 -1.75 -13.68 -35.63
N ILE A 750 -2.85 -12.97 -35.36
CA ILE A 750 -4.12 -13.55 -34.94
C ILE A 750 -5.25 -12.88 -35.72
N ASN A 751 -5.96 -13.68 -36.51
CA ASN A 751 -7.05 -13.23 -37.37
C ASN A 751 -6.62 -12.07 -38.30
N GLY A 752 -5.46 -12.20 -38.95
CA GLY A 752 -4.91 -11.21 -39.87
C GLY A 752 -4.38 -9.92 -39.21
N LYS A 753 -4.24 -9.89 -37.88
CA LYS A 753 -3.71 -8.74 -37.13
C LYS A 753 -2.50 -9.14 -36.30
N GLN A 754 -1.41 -8.39 -36.40
CA GLN A 754 -0.26 -8.53 -35.51
C GLN A 754 -0.63 -8.07 -34.10
N ARG A 755 -0.43 -8.95 -33.11
CA ARG A 755 -0.70 -8.66 -31.70
C ARG A 755 0.56 -8.86 -30.89
N PHE A 756 0.79 -7.97 -29.93
CA PHE A 756 1.92 -8.05 -29.02
C PHE A 756 1.77 -9.24 -28.07
N THR A 757 2.73 -10.15 -28.09
CA THR A 757 2.69 -11.42 -27.37
C THR A 757 3.36 -11.31 -26.01
N LYS A 758 2.63 -11.68 -24.96
CA LYS A 758 3.07 -11.73 -23.56
C LYS A 758 2.99 -13.14 -22.98
N PRO A 759 3.83 -13.46 -21.97
CA PRO A 759 3.67 -14.66 -21.15
C PRO A 759 2.28 -14.74 -20.51
N LEU A 760 1.78 -15.96 -20.30
CA LEU A 760 0.40 -16.19 -19.87
C LEU A 760 0.14 -15.61 -18.47
N PHE A 761 1.12 -15.68 -17.57
CA PHE A 761 0.96 -15.18 -16.21
C PHE A 761 0.62 -13.69 -16.16
N PHE A 762 1.09 -12.86 -17.12
CA PHE A 762 0.75 -11.43 -17.18
C PHE A 762 -0.75 -11.18 -17.35
N LYS A 763 -1.50 -12.11 -17.96
CA LYS A 763 -2.96 -12.03 -18.03
C LYS A 763 -3.57 -12.02 -16.63
N ASN A 764 -3.07 -12.88 -15.75
CA ASN A 764 -3.57 -13.01 -14.39
C ASN A 764 -3.10 -11.87 -13.48
N ILE A 765 -1.89 -11.33 -13.70
CA ILE A 765 -1.44 -10.09 -13.04
C ILE A 765 -2.35 -8.90 -13.44
N THR A 766 -2.60 -8.72 -14.74
CA THR A 766 -3.41 -7.60 -15.28
C THR A 766 -4.83 -7.62 -14.72
N LEU A 767 -5.52 -8.77 -14.83
CA LEU A 767 -6.87 -8.95 -14.27
C LEU A 767 -6.87 -8.89 -12.74
N GLY A 768 -5.80 -9.38 -12.10
CA GLY A 768 -5.61 -9.33 -10.66
C GLY A 768 -5.56 -7.90 -10.11
N ASN A 769 -4.96 -6.99 -10.87
CA ASN A 769 -4.85 -5.57 -10.53
C ASN A 769 -6.09 -4.74 -10.92
N GLY A 770 -7.14 -5.39 -11.45
CA GLY A 770 -8.41 -4.73 -11.80
C GLY A 770 -8.41 -4.06 -13.17
N TYR A 771 -7.38 -4.26 -14.00
CA TYR A 771 -7.32 -3.72 -15.36
C TYR A 771 -8.01 -4.65 -16.36
N SER A 772 -8.60 -4.07 -17.41
CA SER A 772 -9.08 -4.79 -18.57
C SER A 772 -7.90 -5.27 -19.44
N LEU A 773 -8.05 -6.43 -20.07
CA LEU A 773 -7.06 -6.91 -21.04
C LEU A 773 -7.08 -6.02 -22.28
N ASN A 774 -5.90 -5.71 -22.81
CA ASN A 774 -5.78 -4.96 -24.05
C ASN A 774 -6.06 -5.89 -25.25
N PRO A 775 -7.01 -5.56 -26.15
CA PRO A 775 -7.36 -6.41 -27.29
C PRO A 775 -6.20 -6.59 -28.29
N ASN A 776 -5.23 -5.68 -28.32
CA ASN A 776 -4.02 -5.76 -29.15
C ASN A 776 -2.93 -6.66 -28.54
N GLN A 777 -3.17 -7.24 -27.36
CA GLN A 777 -2.25 -8.17 -26.71
C GLN A 777 -2.71 -9.62 -26.91
N HIS A 778 -1.75 -10.50 -27.18
CA HIS A 778 -1.91 -11.94 -27.15
C HIS A 778 -1.18 -12.50 -25.93
N TYR A 779 -1.75 -13.51 -25.27
CA TYR A 779 -1.12 -14.18 -24.13
C TYR A 779 -0.94 -15.66 -24.45
N ARG A 780 0.30 -16.15 -24.42
CA ARG A 780 0.64 -17.57 -24.63
C ARG A 780 1.53 -18.11 -23.52
N GLN A 781 1.62 -19.43 -23.41
CA GLN A 781 2.57 -20.06 -22.50
C GLN A 781 4.00 -19.92 -23.04
N PHE A 782 4.89 -19.49 -22.16
CA PHE A 782 6.34 -19.49 -22.30
C PHE A 782 6.93 -20.60 -21.40
N GLU A 783 8.16 -20.97 -21.66
CA GLU A 783 8.97 -21.95 -20.95
C GLU A 783 9.65 -21.27 -19.75
N THR A 784 8.81 -20.81 -18.82
CA THR A 784 9.22 -20.04 -17.63
C THR A 784 8.55 -20.58 -16.38
N SER A 785 9.21 -20.38 -15.23
CA SER A 785 8.72 -20.76 -13.91
C SER A 785 7.30 -20.26 -13.62
N MET A 786 6.99 -19.01 -13.98
CA MET A 786 5.67 -18.43 -13.73
C MET A 786 4.57 -19.00 -14.63
N ASP A 787 4.88 -19.40 -15.88
CA ASP A 787 3.93 -20.06 -16.76
C ASP A 787 3.77 -21.56 -16.45
N TYR A 788 4.82 -22.22 -15.97
CA TYR A 788 4.72 -23.55 -15.37
C TYR A 788 3.80 -23.53 -14.14
N LEU A 789 3.90 -22.48 -13.32
CA LEU A 789 3.01 -22.28 -12.18
C LEU A 789 1.55 -22.13 -12.63
N GLN A 790 1.28 -21.38 -13.71
CA GLN A 790 -0.08 -21.30 -14.27
C GLN A 790 -0.60 -22.68 -14.68
N LYS A 791 0.26 -23.49 -15.31
CA LYS A 791 -0.07 -24.84 -15.78
C LYS A 791 -0.35 -25.78 -14.63
N ALA A 792 0.46 -25.76 -13.58
CA ALA A 792 0.27 -26.59 -12.39
C ALA A 792 -1.05 -26.24 -11.67
N ILE A 793 -1.35 -24.95 -11.51
CA ILE A 793 -2.62 -24.48 -10.93
C ILE A 793 -3.83 -24.88 -11.80
N ASN A 794 -3.71 -24.82 -13.13
CA ASN A 794 -4.79 -25.27 -14.03
C ASN A 794 -5.03 -26.78 -13.95
N LYS A 795 -3.99 -27.56 -13.66
CA LYS A 795 -4.07 -29.01 -13.48
C LYS A 795 -4.55 -29.41 -12.09
N PHE A 796 -4.44 -28.54 -11.09
CA PHE A 796 -4.90 -28.83 -9.74
C PHE A 796 -6.36 -29.32 -9.75
N ARG A 797 -6.58 -30.47 -9.12
CA ARG A 797 -7.90 -31.04 -8.87
C ARG A 797 -7.99 -31.22 -7.38
N ALA A 798 -8.88 -30.45 -6.77
CA ALA A 798 -9.08 -30.52 -5.35
C ALA A 798 -9.84 -31.78 -4.96
N ASP A 799 -9.59 -32.27 -3.76
CA ASP A 799 -10.11 -33.57 -3.32
C ASP A 799 -11.63 -33.57 -3.26
N LYS A 800 -12.24 -34.71 -3.61
CA LYS A 800 -13.69 -34.91 -3.43
C LYS A 800 -14.02 -34.80 -1.95
N ILE A 801 -15.07 -34.05 -1.66
CA ILE A 801 -15.63 -33.88 -0.32
C ILE A 801 -17.13 -34.15 -0.43
N GLU A 802 -17.68 -34.84 0.56
CA GLU A 802 -19.11 -35.01 0.68
C GLU A 802 -19.73 -33.69 1.15
N VAL A 803 -20.76 -33.23 0.45
CA VAL A 803 -21.38 -31.93 0.72
C VAL A 803 -22.88 -32.15 0.89
N LYS A 804 -23.35 -32.06 2.15
CA LYS A 804 -24.77 -32.23 2.48
C LYS A 804 -25.66 -31.11 1.89
N ASN A 805 -25.12 -29.89 1.78
CA ASN A 805 -25.85 -28.71 1.28
C ASN A 805 -27.18 -28.48 2.01
N LEU A 806 -27.16 -28.57 3.34
CA LEU A 806 -28.36 -28.32 4.13
C LEU A 806 -28.89 -26.89 3.85
N PRO A 807 -30.22 -26.72 3.75
CA PRO A 807 -30.86 -25.41 3.83
C PRO A 807 -30.44 -24.69 5.12
N PHE A 808 -30.38 -23.36 5.10
CA PHE A 808 -30.07 -22.60 6.30
C PHE A 808 -31.12 -22.81 7.42
N CYS A 809 -32.37 -23.09 7.07
CA CYS A 809 -33.44 -23.32 8.03
C CYS A 809 -33.24 -24.57 8.91
N GLU A 810 -32.41 -25.53 8.49
CA GLU A 810 -32.09 -26.74 9.26
C GLU A 810 -31.19 -26.46 10.48
N ILE A 811 -30.55 -25.29 10.54
CA ILE A 811 -29.72 -24.89 11.69
C ILE A 811 -30.43 -23.94 12.64
N ILE A 812 -31.69 -23.60 12.36
CA ILE A 812 -32.54 -22.80 13.24
C ILE A 812 -33.17 -23.73 14.27
N LYS A 813 -33.16 -23.35 15.55
CA LYS A 813 -33.85 -24.07 16.62
C LYS A 813 -35.31 -24.31 16.23
N PRO A 814 -35.80 -25.56 16.27
CA PRO A 814 -37.18 -25.85 15.94
C PRO A 814 -38.10 -25.18 16.96
N MET A 815 -39.20 -24.62 16.47
CA MET A 815 -40.26 -24.05 17.30
C MET A 815 -41.55 -24.81 16.99
N ASP A 816 -42.22 -25.29 18.04
CA ASP A 816 -43.50 -25.99 17.91
C ASP A 816 -44.60 -24.96 17.59
N ILE A 817 -45.03 -24.93 16.33
CA ILE A 817 -45.94 -23.90 15.81
C ILE A 817 -47.09 -24.58 15.06
N ASP A 818 -48.31 -24.33 15.52
CA ASP A 818 -49.52 -24.57 14.75
C ASP A 818 -49.71 -23.45 13.72
N PHE A 819 -49.19 -23.66 12.51
CA PHE A 819 -49.25 -22.67 11.43
C PHE A 819 -50.69 -22.27 11.04
N ASN A 820 -51.70 -23.09 11.35
CA ASN A 820 -53.11 -22.77 11.08
C ASN A 820 -53.66 -21.70 12.04
N LYS A 821 -53.01 -21.50 13.20
CA LYS A 821 -53.41 -20.50 14.21
C LYS A 821 -52.61 -19.20 14.11
N VAL A 822 -51.65 -19.10 13.20
CA VAL A 822 -50.84 -17.89 13.01
C VAL A 822 -51.69 -16.83 12.30
N SER A 823 -51.92 -15.69 12.97
CA SER A 823 -52.76 -14.62 12.42
C SER A 823 -52.27 -14.10 11.06
N THR A 824 -53.20 -13.77 10.17
CA THR A 824 -52.90 -13.16 8.86
C THR A 824 -52.08 -11.86 8.98
N LYS A 825 -52.22 -11.14 10.10
CA LYS A 825 -51.46 -9.91 10.40
C LYS A 825 -49.96 -10.18 10.48
N LYS A 826 -49.52 -11.28 11.11
CA LYS A 826 -48.11 -11.67 11.23
C LYS A 826 -47.51 -12.01 9.86
N TYR A 827 -48.20 -12.82 9.05
CA TYR A 827 -47.76 -13.12 7.68
C TYR A 827 -47.61 -11.87 6.81
N LYS A 828 -48.57 -10.94 6.87
CA LYS A 828 -48.49 -9.66 6.15
C LYS A 828 -47.27 -8.83 6.59
N MET A 829 -46.93 -8.84 7.87
CA MET A 829 -45.73 -8.15 8.38
C MET A 829 -44.45 -8.77 7.82
N ILE A 830 -44.32 -10.10 7.86
CA ILE A 830 -43.15 -10.82 7.31
C ILE A 830 -42.98 -10.51 5.82
N TYR A 831 -44.05 -10.65 5.03
CA TYR A 831 -43.99 -10.40 3.59
C TYR A 831 -43.65 -8.95 3.26
N ARG A 832 -44.19 -7.97 3.99
CA ARG A 832 -43.81 -6.56 3.82
C ARG A 832 -42.33 -6.31 4.12
N THR A 833 -41.77 -6.95 5.14
CA THR A 833 -40.35 -6.83 5.47
C THR A 833 -39.48 -7.46 4.38
N ILE A 834 -39.81 -8.66 3.89
CA ILE A 834 -39.10 -9.31 2.79
C ILE A 834 -39.19 -8.49 1.50
N ASP A 835 -40.37 -7.96 1.17
CA ASP A 835 -40.59 -7.15 -0.02
C ASP A 835 -39.77 -5.85 0.01
N ALA A 836 -39.71 -5.17 1.16
CA ALA A 836 -38.84 -4.01 1.34
C ALA A 836 -37.35 -4.33 1.10
N ILE A 837 -36.88 -5.50 1.53
CA ILE A 837 -35.51 -5.97 1.26
C ILE A 837 -35.31 -6.25 -0.24
N LYS A 838 -36.32 -6.79 -0.93
CA LYS A 838 -36.26 -7.01 -2.39
C LYS A 838 -36.16 -5.68 -3.14
N THR A 839 -37.04 -4.72 -2.83
CA THR A 839 -37.00 -3.37 -3.40
C THR A 839 -35.67 -2.67 -3.13
N MET A 840 -35.09 -2.84 -1.94
CA MET A 840 -33.76 -2.31 -1.62
C MET A 840 -32.70 -2.88 -2.58
N ARG A 841 -32.73 -4.18 -2.86
CA ARG A 841 -31.78 -4.82 -3.79
C ARG A 841 -31.95 -4.30 -5.22
N GLU A 842 -33.19 -4.17 -5.68
CA GLU A 842 -33.48 -3.67 -7.03
C GLU A 842 -32.93 -2.24 -7.21
N LYS A 843 -33.10 -1.37 -6.20
CA LYS A 843 -32.47 -0.04 -6.15
C LYS A 843 -30.95 -0.10 -6.18
N ILE A 844 -30.34 -1.05 -5.47
CA ILE A 844 -28.88 -1.22 -5.53
C ILE A 844 -28.44 -1.68 -6.92
N GLN A 845 -29.17 -2.59 -7.55
CA GLN A 845 -28.82 -3.10 -8.87
C GLN A 845 -28.89 -2.03 -9.96
N SER A 846 -29.88 -1.12 -9.90
CA SER A 846 -29.96 -0.01 -10.86
C SER A 846 -28.75 0.92 -10.79
N LEU A 847 -28.16 1.11 -9.60
CA LEU A 847 -26.94 1.92 -9.45
C LEU A 847 -25.69 1.30 -10.12
N TYR A 848 -25.67 -0.01 -10.31
CA TYR A 848 -24.56 -0.73 -10.93
C TYR A 848 -24.70 -0.90 -12.45
N VAL A 849 -25.75 -0.36 -13.07
CA VAL A 849 -25.89 -0.29 -14.53
C VAL A 849 -24.71 0.52 -15.11
N ASP A 850 -24.07 -0.04 -16.14
CA ASP A 850 -22.87 0.50 -16.82
C ASP A 850 -21.68 0.78 -15.89
N TYR A 851 -21.62 0.13 -14.72
CA TYR A 851 -20.60 0.39 -13.70
C TYR A 851 -19.16 0.28 -14.23
N LYS A 852 -18.91 -0.55 -15.25
CA LYS A 852 -17.55 -0.70 -15.83
C LYS A 852 -17.08 0.57 -16.52
N GLU A 853 -17.99 1.29 -17.16
CA GLU A 853 -17.74 2.50 -17.96
C GLU A 853 -17.59 3.76 -17.10
N LYS A 854 -18.05 3.69 -15.84
CA LYS A 854 -17.97 4.76 -14.86
C LYS A 854 -16.54 5.05 -14.39
N SER A 855 -16.26 6.32 -14.10
CA SER A 855 -15.00 6.81 -13.52
C SER A 855 -14.75 6.22 -12.13
N LYS A 856 -13.53 6.37 -11.61
CA LYS A 856 -13.17 5.90 -10.27
C LYS A 856 -13.98 6.63 -9.19
N GLU A 857 -14.24 7.91 -9.38
CA GLU A 857 -15.00 8.78 -8.48
C GLU A 857 -16.48 8.39 -8.47
N GLU A 858 -17.06 8.12 -9.64
CA GLU A 858 -18.45 7.64 -9.78
C GLU A 858 -18.64 6.27 -9.13
N LYS A 859 -17.69 5.36 -9.34
CA LYS A 859 -17.66 4.04 -8.68
C LYS A 859 -17.64 4.18 -7.15
N ALA A 860 -16.86 5.12 -6.62
CA ALA A 860 -16.83 5.40 -5.19
C ALA A 860 -18.13 6.04 -4.66
N ALA A 861 -18.78 6.91 -5.44
CA ALA A 861 -20.07 7.50 -5.08
C ALA A 861 -21.17 6.44 -4.98
N ILE A 862 -21.23 5.53 -5.96
CA ILE A 862 -22.15 4.38 -5.94
C ILE A 862 -21.94 3.52 -4.71
N ALA A 863 -20.67 3.22 -4.35
CA ALA A 863 -20.39 2.43 -3.16
C ALA A 863 -20.96 3.07 -1.88
N ASN A 864 -20.85 4.40 -1.75
CA ASN A 864 -21.42 5.13 -0.62
C ASN A 864 -22.95 5.13 -0.62
N GLU A 865 -23.57 5.33 -1.78
CA GLU A 865 -25.02 5.33 -1.90
C GLU A 865 -25.62 3.96 -1.56
N VAL A 866 -24.97 2.89 -2.03
CA VAL A 866 -25.33 1.51 -1.69
C VAL A 866 -25.25 1.28 -0.17
N ASN A 867 -24.22 1.80 0.49
CA ASN A 867 -24.11 1.72 1.94
C ASN A 867 -25.24 2.46 2.66
N ASN A 868 -25.58 3.68 2.23
CA ASN A 868 -26.70 4.45 2.81
C ASN A 868 -28.04 3.74 2.64
N ILE A 869 -28.30 3.17 1.44
CA ILE A 869 -29.53 2.42 1.16
C ILE A 869 -29.66 1.22 2.09
N ARG A 870 -28.56 0.46 2.28
CA ARG A 870 -28.52 -0.67 3.22
C ARG A 870 -28.76 -0.24 4.65
N GLN A 871 -28.07 0.79 5.11
CA GLN A 871 -28.19 1.28 6.49
C GLN A 871 -29.63 1.73 6.79
N LYS A 872 -30.25 2.50 5.89
CA LYS A 872 -31.65 2.94 6.04
C LYS A 872 -32.63 1.76 6.14
N GLN A 873 -32.39 0.70 5.37
CA GLN A 873 -33.22 -0.49 5.43
C GLN A 873 -33.05 -1.24 6.75
N VAL A 874 -31.82 -1.34 7.27
CA VAL A 874 -31.52 -1.93 8.58
C VAL A 874 -32.20 -1.15 9.70
N GLU A 875 -32.09 0.18 9.71
CA GLU A 875 -32.76 1.07 10.67
C GLU A 875 -34.29 0.90 10.63
N THR A 876 -34.86 0.76 9.44
CA THR A 876 -36.30 0.53 9.25
C THR A 876 -36.76 -0.81 9.86
N ILE A 877 -35.89 -1.83 9.83
CA ILE A 877 -36.17 -3.13 10.44
C ILE A 877 -35.99 -3.04 11.97
N ASN A 878 -34.93 -2.38 12.45
CA ASN A 878 -34.65 -2.19 13.89
C ASN A 878 -35.73 -1.37 14.60
N ASN A 879 -36.38 -0.44 13.91
CA ASN A 879 -37.51 0.32 14.44
C ASN A 879 -38.79 -0.52 14.61
N LYS A 880 -38.79 -1.79 14.18
CA LYS A 880 -39.89 -2.73 14.40
C LYS A 880 -39.52 -3.72 15.50
N SER A 881 -40.42 -3.94 16.44
CA SER A 881 -40.32 -5.07 17.38
C SER A 881 -40.87 -6.32 16.72
N PHE A 882 -40.06 -7.38 16.69
CA PHE A 882 -40.45 -8.71 16.21
C PHE A 882 -40.51 -9.67 17.40
N SER A 883 -41.55 -10.49 17.45
CA SER A 883 -41.63 -11.63 18.36
C SER A 883 -40.77 -12.79 17.87
N ASP A 884 -40.45 -13.74 18.76
CA ASP A 884 -39.66 -14.93 18.43
C ASP A 884 -40.25 -15.69 17.23
N LEU A 885 -41.57 -15.88 17.20
CA LEU A 885 -42.27 -16.51 16.08
C LEU A 885 -42.03 -15.76 14.75
N GLU A 886 -42.01 -14.43 14.77
CA GLU A 886 -41.80 -13.61 13.57
C GLU A 886 -40.35 -13.67 13.08
N ILE A 887 -39.38 -13.68 13.99
CA ILE A 887 -37.96 -13.91 13.65
C ILE A 887 -37.77 -15.31 13.06
N TYR A 888 -38.35 -16.34 13.69
CA TYR A 888 -38.32 -17.71 13.19
C TYR A 888 -38.89 -17.79 11.75
N MET A 889 -40.02 -17.13 11.50
CA MET A 889 -40.63 -17.07 10.17
C MET A 889 -39.77 -16.31 9.16
N LEU A 890 -39.13 -15.19 9.54
CA LEU A 890 -38.22 -14.42 8.68
C LEU A 890 -37.00 -15.24 8.26
N LEU A 891 -36.38 -15.95 9.20
CA LEU A 891 -35.21 -16.79 8.92
C LEU A 891 -35.56 -17.94 7.96
N ARG A 892 -36.76 -18.53 8.08
CA ARG A 892 -37.24 -19.56 7.13
C ARG A 892 -37.53 -19.04 5.73
N GLU A 893 -37.73 -17.73 5.54
CA GLU A 893 -37.93 -17.16 4.19
C GLU A 893 -36.64 -17.20 3.35
N ILE A 894 -35.46 -17.38 3.97
CA ILE A 894 -34.16 -17.41 3.29
C ILE A 894 -34.06 -18.56 2.29
N ASP A 895 -34.56 -19.75 2.66
CA ASP A 895 -34.47 -20.96 1.81
C ASP A 895 -35.71 -21.21 0.94
N LYS A 896 -36.75 -20.37 1.00
CA LYS A 896 -37.94 -20.57 0.16
C LYS A 896 -37.65 -20.29 -1.32
N ASP A 897 -38.14 -21.15 -2.20
CA ASP A 897 -37.91 -21.05 -3.66
C ASP A 897 -38.30 -19.70 -4.25
N LYS A 898 -39.44 -19.13 -3.83
CA LYS A 898 -39.90 -17.78 -4.24
C LYS A 898 -38.91 -16.65 -3.90
N ASN A 899 -37.97 -16.91 -3.00
CA ASN A 899 -36.94 -15.98 -2.56
C ASN A 899 -35.53 -16.43 -2.96
N ALA A 900 -35.36 -17.52 -3.74
CA ALA A 900 -34.04 -18.05 -4.11
C ALA A 900 -33.13 -16.97 -4.75
N GLY A 901 -33.70 -16.08 -5.57
CA GLY A 901 -33.00 -14.94 -6.14
C GLY A 901 -32.54 -13.90 -5.12
N TYR A 902 -33.22 -13.79 -3.97
CA TYR A 902 -33.06 -12.77 -2.93
C TYR A 902 -32.48 -13.29 -1.60
N ALA A 903 -32.32 -14.61 -1.44
CA ALA A 903 -31.90 -15.30 -0.22
C ALA A 903 -30.68 -14.64 0.44
N ARG A 904 -29.65 -14.33 -0.36
CA ARG A 904 -28.44 -13.65 0.13
C ARG A 904 -28.72 -12.26 0.68
N THR A 905 -29.57 -11.48 0.02
CA THR A 905 -29.90 -10.11 0.47
C THR A 905 -30.73 -10.16 1.75
N ILE A 906 -31.67 -11.09 1.85
CA ILE A 906 -32.47 -11.32 3.07
C ILE A 906 -31.55 -11.69 4.21
N PHE A 907 -30.67 -12.68 4.00
CA PHE A 907 -29.67 -13.10 4.96
C PHE A 907 -28.78 -11.92 5.42
N ASP A 908 -28.11 -11.23 4.49
CA ASP A 908 -27.19 -10.13 4.83
C ASP A 908 -27.92 -9.01 5.60
N THR A 909 -29.17 -8.68 5.23
CA THR A 909 -29.92 -7.58 5.87
C THR A 909 -30.40 -7.94 7.27
N LEU A 910 -30.87 -9.18 7.48
CA LEU A 910 -31.33 -9.62 8.79
C LEU A 910 -30.20 -9.64 9.81
N PHE A 911 -29.00 -10.10 9.44
CA PHE A 911 -27.86 -10.11 10.37
C PHE A 911 -27.24 -8.72 10.61
N ALA A 912 -27.40 -7.79 9.67
CA ALA A 912 -27.00 -6.40 9.87
C ALA A 912 -27.86 -5.67 10.92
N THR A 913 -28.97 -6.25 11.38
CA THR A 913 -29.79 -5.70 12.47
C THR A 913 -29.14 -5.82 13.84
N GLY A 914 -28.28 -6.84 14.06
CA GLY A 914 -27.79 -7.20 15.39
C GLY A 914 -28.89 -7.72 16.33
N ASN A 915 -29.96 -8.33 15.79
CA ASN A 915 -31.06 -8.83 16.61
C ASN A 915 -30.64 -10.04 17.47
N GLN A 916 -30.70 -9.89 18.79
CA GLN A 916 -30.29 -10.91 19.76
C GLN A 916 -31.11 -12.22 19.61
N THR A 917 -32.43 -12.13 19.49
CA THR A 917 -33.32 -13.29 19.31
C THR A 917 -32.94 -14.11 18.08
N LEU A 918 -32.55 -13.46 16.99
CA LEU A 918 -32.06 -14.13 15.78
C LEU A 918 -30.81 -14.97 16.06
N TYR A 919 -29.85 -14.44 16.81
CA TYR A 919 -28.63 -15.18 17.17
C TYR A 919 -28.93 -16.34 18.12
N GLU A 920 -29.79 -16.14 19.11
CA GLU A 920 -30.23 -17.18 20.04
C GLU A 920 -30.92 -18.35 19.33
N MET A 921 -31.67 -18.08 18.26
CA MET A 921 -32.31 -19.12 17.44
C MET A 921 -31.32 -19.97 16.63
N ILE A 922 -30.12 -19.47 16.38
CA ILE A 922 -29.09 -20.18 15.59
C ILE A 922 -28.09 -20.87 16.51
N LYS A 923 -27.77 -20.28 17.66
CA LYS A 923 -26.74 -20.75 18.59
C LYS A 923 -27.04 -22.15 19.10
N ASP A 924 -26.16 -23.10 18.79
CA ASP A 924 -26.22 -24.49 19.23
C ASP A 924 -24.88 -24.88 19.87
N THR A 925 -24.89 -25.01 21.20
CA THR A 925 -23.71 -25.34 22.01
C THR A 925 -23.54 -26.85 22.23
N SER A 926 -24.42 -27.68 21.66
CA SER A 926 -24.43 -29.14 21.90
C SER A 926 -23.38 -29.91 21.07
N LEU A 927 -22.73 -29.24 20.11
CA LEU A 927 -21.84 -29.88 19.14
C LEU A 927 -20.42 -29.30 19.16
N ASP A 928 -19.43 -30.17 18.94
CA ASP A 928 -18.02 -29.86 19.10
C ASP A 928 -17.48 -28.86 18.06
N ILE A 929 -17.06 -27.68 18.52
CA ILE A 929 -16.30 -26.71 17.72
C ILE A 929 -14.83 -26.82 18.08
N TYR A 930 -13.96 -27.00 17.08
CA TYR A 930 -12.53 -27.14 17.30
C TYR A 930 -11.72 -25.89 16.91
N LYS A 931 -10.67 -25.62 17.68
CA LYS A 931 -9.63 -24.62 17.43
C LYS A 931 -8.28 -25.25 17.23
N ILE A 932 -7.55 -24.74 16.24
CA ILE A 932 -6.16 -25.08 16.01
C ILE A 932 -5.29 -24.36 17.04
N THR A 933 -4.48 -25.12 17.76
CA THR A 933 -3.56 -24.65 18.80
C THR A 933 -2.19 -25.32 18.66
N LYS A 934 -1.18 -24.71 19.29
CA LYS A 934 0.18 -25.27 19.39
C LYS A 934 0.36 -26.18 20.61
N LYS A 935 -0.60 -26.16 21.55
CA LYS A 935 -0.55 -26.99 22.77
C LYS A 935 -0.97 -28.42 22.46
N THR A 936 -0.23 -29.38 22.97
CA THR A 936 -0.46 -30.82 22.80
C THR A 936 -1.86 -31.23 23.25
N ASN A 937 -2.56 -31.99 22.40
CA ASN A 937 -3.76 -32.75 22.71
C ASN A 937 -3.84 -34.00 21.81
N GLU A 938 -4.86 -34.82 21.98
CA GLU A 938 -5.00 -36.13 21.33
C GLU A 938 -5.20 -36.06 19.80
N ASN A 939 -5.52 -34.90 19.23
CA ASN A 939 -5.90 -34.75 17.80
C ASN A 939 -4.96 -33.80 17.04
N SER A 940 -3.87 -34.35 16.52
CA SER A 940 -2.92 -33.58 15.71
C SER A 940 -3.41 -33.30 14.28
N VAL A 941 -2.95 -32.20 13.70
CA VAL A 941 -3.14 -31.83 12.29
C VAL A 941 -1.90 -31.11 11.78
N ASN A 942 -1.37 -31.57 10.66
CA ASN A 942 -0.18 -30.97 10.05
C ASN A 942 -0.61 -29.86 9.09
N LEU A 943 -0.09 -28.66 9.31
CA LEU A 943 -0.24 -27.53 8.42
C LEU A 943 1.14 -27.24 7.80
N PHE A 944 1.32 -27.58 6.53
CA PHE A 944 2.64 -27.71 5.91
C PHE A 944 3.51 -28.70 6.72
N GLU A 945 4.72 -28.31 7.11
CA GLU A 945 5.65 -29.12 7.90
C GLU A 945 5.43 -28.99 9.43
N TYR A 946 4.42 -28.23 9.87
CA TYR A 946 4.23 -27.93 11.28
C TYR A 946 3.05 -28.69 11.87
N THR A 947 3.29 -29.38 12.98
CA THR A 947 2.25 -30.06 13.75
C THR A 947 1.50 -29.07 14.64
N TYR A 948 0.18 -29.05 14.48
CA TYR A 948 -0.77 -28.38 15.35
C TYR A 948 -1.74 -29.40 15.95
N PHE A 949 -2.61 -28.91 16.83
CA PHE A 949 -3.51 -29.73 17.63
C PHE A 949 -4.92 -29.13 17.65
N LYS A 950 -5.95 -29.97 17.70
CA LYS A 950 -7.36 -29.54 17.70
C LYS A 950 -7.93 -29.53 19.10
N GLN A 951 -8.08 -28.35 19.67
CA GLN A 951 -8.70 -28.15 20.97
C GLN A 951 -10.21 -27.93 20.81
N LYS A 952 -11.03 -28.71 21.50
CA LYS A 952 -12.47 -28.46 21.58
C LYS A 952 -12.76 -27.15 22.34
N ILE A 953 -13.71 -26.38 21.84
CA ILE A 953 -14.23 -25.14 22.41
C ILE A 953 -15.70 -25.36 22.72
N GLY A 954 -16.10 -25.05 23.95
CA GLY A 954 -17.36 -25.46 24.54
C GLY A 954 -17.08 -26.26 25.79
#